data_AF-A0A8H7HU38-F1
#
_entry.id   AF-A0A8H7HU38-F1
#
_cell.length_a   1.000
_cell.length_b   1.000
_cell.length_c   1.000
_cell.angle_alpha   90.00
_cell.angle_beta   90.00
_cell.angle_gamma   90.00
#
_symmetry.space_group_name_H-M   'P 1'
#
loop_
_entity.id
_entity.type
_entity.pdbx_description
1 polymer ?
#
loop_
_entity_poly.entity_id
_entity_poly.type
_entity_poly.pdbx_seq_one_letter_code
_entity_poly.pdbx_strand_id
1 'polypeptide(L)'
;MGSWRCAVSHPALEPPTFLSNRPVGMPKLFIDQPGNDETQYAFMDAAGNKQFTSTSSVDLIDGTTSTDIYEHTGMISHGHLVATIKWPSNNFRDPSLILYPDVDSGDTGHTTRLPLSTNHIKQSLNLVTKGHSRAHWRRIPETDKLALFAGHHREKRLIADECHRAGKRWLQIEGKLVHHSELFGTFLFSAATTGRRPHFLIVCHTCLDHAKSTIYLLNIMGFPHARNGKLRIAAIGAGASGLASLRTLADEFKKEISSGDCEITCFERRNDTGGICRLPDRSDTKPQSDVPDTPLYNCLTTNLPLPIMLYPSCDPAPSTHLFPPAQAIVEYLHKYETRFKLRPFIRFSTVVSRALWNDTTHQWDVTTHPRNQPENSSELCFDHLLVTNGHYGKPHFVTFPGIDDWSASGARTVIHSMWYREPSQYHGLRVLVVGGGPSGNDLASDLSTVARKTIQSVRSFEDEDLGPVTKRGKIDHFTADGLVVFENGKQAHVDQVILATGYEYDFPFLPQLPIRNPGVDETSFYTSRAHIYPLARHIFPLLTSFPLGSIAFIGIPVRLAPFPLFEAQALLVARVISGRVSLDLGRELELCKTRNEKLIEVYKSPERVARNWHVLDGDAQFAHREELWHLAGESRTCPEWSSEIYKAKVVLRDEWRDLVRTGEADSWSKGVGEGGMKDWVELMHTGTSFSQPMWFSPLVFSSTCIGVVASLASEHLGLKVEHKNPTNSSHFQDEPSSSGNMQFVLALASAATLVLPVAAQCEDYSKYSTKPQGIPSAGVLGLPLMRPPPECRTFNSSSVETVIDQMKKRLKDPDVGRLFENTFPNTLDTTVKYFSKENNLAFIITGVSFPLTAQWLRDTANQLAHYHSLLGQDKELATLVKAVINNEARYIAEYPYCGAFQPPPESGLKPTVNDWALGVTVNPPVNNQTVFECKYELDSLCGFLKLSRSYYQATKDPSFANDNWDAAISQIFRVMEEQSQGTFDEDFNVISYYNWTGGNGALSPQVPNRGNGEPKGYTGMVGTHHRPSDDLSTYAFLTPANAMLSVELAHLADALDSIGRLKNVSDSAREWSSQIRDAIWNHTVSDGVFAYETNGLGSQYLMDDANVPSLLSLPYLGFLNKTDPTYVKTKDMILSRRNPYYAKGKTGPHVDTVHPWPMSLISAIYGSDDNNEIEALLYTIVNNTAGLGLIHESQNVHNGSDYTRPWFAWANSYFAEMLLDLAQRKPSLIFNSPEPYIVGKDA
;
A
#
# COMPACT_ATOMS: atom_id res chain seq x y z
N MET A 1 61.64 9.54 17.17
CA MET A 1 62.58 10.36 17.99
C MET A 1 61.75 11.35 18.79
N GLY A 2 62.12 11.71 20.03
CA GLY A 2 61.45 12.73 20.85
C GLY A 2 60.00 12.39 21.24
N SER A 3 59.58 12.03 22.45
CA SER A 3 60.06 12.30 23.83
C SER A 3 60.00 13.76 24.27
N TRP A 4 58.97 14.10 25.03
CA TRP A 4 59.01 15.11 26.09
C TRP A 4 58.33 14.55 27.35
N ARG A 5 58.80 14.96 28.54
CA ARG A 5 58.38 14.46 29.86
C ARG A 5 58.05 15.63 30.80
N CYS A 6 57.09 15.43 31.70
CA CYS A 6 57.22 15.58 33.15
C CYS A 6 55.97 14.92 33.79
N ALA A 7 56.03 13.96 34.73
CA ALA A 7 56.68 13.91 36.05
C ALA A 7 55.84 14.64 37.13
N VAL A 8 55.64 14.12 38.36
CA VAL A 8 56.07 12.85 39.00
C VAL A 8 55.09 12.55 40.18
N SER A 9 54.74 11.30 40.52
CA SER A 9 55.39 10.55 41.62
C SER A 9 54.73 9.17 41.89
N HIS A 10 55.53 8.23 42.40
CA HIS A 10 55.12 6.97 43.07
C HIS A 10 55.63 7.01 44.53
N PRO A 11 55.08 6.18 45.44
CA PRO A 11 55.70 4.87 45.74
C PRO A 11 54.70 3.70 45.54
N ALA A 12 55.04 2.46 45.14
CA ALA A 12 56.23 1.61 45.24
C ALA A 12 56.31 0.74 46.52
N LEU A 13 56.15 -0.60 46.35
CA LEU A 13 56.97 -1.68 46.95
C LEU A 13 56.57 -3.08 46.40
N GLU A 14 57.33 -4.13 46.75
CA GLU A 14 57.53 -5.38 45.97
C GLU A 14 56.89 -6.69 46.57
N PRO A 15 56.92 -7.85 45.85
CA PRO A 15 56.17 -9.10 46.14
C PRO A 15 57.09 -10.20 46.81
N PRO A 16 56.93 -11.56 46.69
CA PRO A 16 55.88 -12.46 46.15
C PRO A 16 55.57 -13.70 47.08
N THR A 17 55.26 -14.88 46.50
CA THR A 17 55.14 -16.27 47.08
C THR A 17 53.79 -16.71 47.69
N PHE A 18 53.46 -18.02 47.84
CA PHE A 18 53.47 -19.22 46.95
C PHE A 18 52.72 -20.39 47.69
N LEU A 19 52.46 -21.51 46.99
CA LEU A 19 52.22 -22.89 47.51
C LEU A 19 50.84 -23.33 48.11
N SER A 20 50.15 -24.18 47.31
CA SER A 20 49.57 -25.52 47.64
C SER A 20 48.65 -25.77 48.85
N ASN A 21 47.47 -26.38 48.60
CA ASN A 21 47.27 -27.83 48.83
C ASN A 21 45.95 -28.44 48.27
N ARG A 22 46.08 -29.67 47.77
CA ARG A 22 45.07 -30.77 47.68
C ARG A 22 45.66 -31.93 48.54
N PRO A 23 44.99 -33.07 48.89
CA PRO A 23 43.84 -33.73 48.21
C PRO A 23 42.81 -34.41 49.17
N VAL A 24 41.98 -35.32 48.62
CA VAL A 24 41.09 -36.33 49.29
C VAL A 24 39.82 -35.77 49.98
N GLY A 25 38.63 -36.40 49.95
CA GLY A 25 38.13 -37.49 49.08
C GLY A 25 37.14 -38.48 49.75
N MET A 26 35.90 -38.55 49.23
CA MET A 26 34.89 -39.62 49.45
C MET A 26 34.30 -39.81 50.89
N PRO A 27 33.23 -40.63 51.13
CA PRO A 27 32.07 -41.00 50.28
C PRO A 27 30.68 -41.14 51.03
N LYS A 28 29.61 -41.50 50.28
CA LYS A 28 28.31 -42.13 50.74
C LYS A 28 27.38 -41.25 51.61
N LEU A 29 26.08 -41.54 51.82
CA LEU A 29 25.13 -42.63 51.48
C LEU A 29 23.79 -41.93 51.09
N PHE A 30 22.91 -42.29 50.12
CA PHE A 30 22.21 -43.53 49.70
C PHE A 30 21.02 -44.00 50.58
N ILE A 31 19.88 -44.27 49.91
CA ILE A 31 18.67 -45.03 50.31
C ILE A 31 17.59 -44.28 51.15
N ASP A 32 16.39 -44.08 50.56
CA ASP A 32 15.17 -44.78 51.02
C ASP A 32 14.11 -44.98 49.90
N GLN A 33 13.45 -46.13 49.90
CA GLN A 33 12.41 -46.67 48.96
C GLN A 33 12.15 -48.16 49.32
N PRO A 34 11.03 -48.85 48.92
CA PRO A 34 9.81 -48.42 48.21
C PRO A 34 8.47 -48.98 48.79
N GLY A 35 7.34 -48.82 48.05
CA GLY A 35 6.06 -49.55 48.20
C GLY A 35 4.84 -48.66 47.87
N ASN A 36 3.93 -48.92 46.90
CA ASN A 36 3.03 -50.05 46.59
C ASN A 36 1.87 -50.21 47.61
N ASP A 37 0.59 -50.37 47.24
CA ASP A 37 -0.08 -50.60 45.93
C ASP A 37 -1.47 -49.90 45.86
N GLU A 38 -1.97 -49.58 44.65
CA GLU A 38 -3.33 -49.99 44.16
C GLU A 38 -3.64 -49.55 42.70
N THR A 39 -3.62 -50.55 41.81
CA THR A 39 -4.48 -50.82 40.62
C THR A 39 -5.20 -49.75 39.76
N GLN A 40 -4.82 -49.71 38.46
CA GLN A 40 -5.64 -49.95 37.22
C GLN A 40 -6.99 -49.19 37.02
N TYR A 41 -7.45 -48.76 35.83
CA TYR A 41 -7.40 -49.23 34.42
C TYR A 41 -7.59 -47.99 33.47
N ALA A 42 -7.46 -47.98 32.13
CA ALA A 42 -6.78 -48.75 31.07
C ALA A 42 -6.81 -47.88 29.76
N PHE A 43 -6.06 -48.18 28.69
CA PHE A 43 -6.46 -49.03 27.55
C PHE A 43 -5.21 -49.55 26.79
N MET A 44 -5.35 -50.69 26.11
CA MET A 44 -4.35 -51.25 25.19
C MET A 44 -4.89 -51.23 23.74
N ASP A 45 -4.01 -51.38 22.75
CA ASP A 45 -4.38 -52.04 21.49
C ASP A 45 -3.95 -53.52 21.49
N ALA A 46 -4.50 -54.30 20.57
CA ALA A 46 -4.61 -55.75 20.72
C ALA A 46 -3.44 -56.58 20.12
N ALA A 47 -2.19 -56.13 20.25
CA ALA A 47 -1.00 -56.94 19.93
C ALA A 47 0.34 -56.47 20.56
N GLY A 48 0.29 -55.71 21.66
CA GLY A 48 1.42 -54.89 22.13
C GLY A 48 2.78 -55.59 22.26
N ASN A 49 3.81 -54.97 21.65
CA ASN A 49 5.23 -55.34 21.80
C ASN A 49 6.16 -54.12 21.61
N LYS A 50 7.37 -54.18 22.17
CA LYS A 50 8.47 -53.22 21.97
C LYS A 50 9.73 -53.95 21.52
N GLN A 51 10.36 -53.56 20.41
CA GLN A 51 11.81 -53.26 20.30
C GLN A 51 12.25 -52.93 18.85
N PHE A 52 13.56 -52.70 18.69
CA PHE A 52 14.25 -52.17 17.51
C PHE A 52 14.72 -53.27 16.51
N THR A 53 15.23 -52.78 15.38
CA THR A 53 16.30 -53.33 14.50
C THR A 53 16.03 -54.44 13.47
N SER A 54 16.69 -54.21 12.31
CA SER A 54 17.29 -55.15 11.35
C SER A 54 16.51 -55.70 10.13
N THR A 55 16.95 -55.20 8.96
CA THR A 55 17.33 -55.91 7.72
C THR A 55 16.34 -56.69 6.82
N SER A 56 16.60 -56.55 5.51
CA SER A 56 16.44 -57.51 4.40
C SER A 56 15.03 -57.98 3.95
N SER A 57 14.56 -57.37 2.86
CA SER A 57 14.19 -58.01 1.57
C SER A 57 13.67 -59.46 1.52
N VAL A 58 12.54 -59.68 0.83
CA VAL A 58 12.47 -60.23 -0.55
C VAL A 58 11.03 -60.13 -1.08
N ASP A 59 10.88 -60.17 -2.40
CA ASP A 59 9.65 -59.99 -3.21
C ASP A 59 8.61 -61.13 -3.11
N LEU A 60 7.36 -60.90 -3.59
CA LEU A 60 6.81 -61.50 -4.84
C LEU A 60 5.25 -61.45 -4.95
N ILE A 61 4.76 -60.91 -6.08
CA ILE A 61 3.71 -61.46 -6.99
C ILE A 61 2.19 -61.36 -6.66
N ASP A 62 1.40 -61.11 -7.74
CA ASP A 62 -0.05 -61.26 -8.02
C ASP A 62 -1.13 -60.63 -7.10
N GLY A 63 -2.27 -60.13 -7.60
CA GLY A 63 -2.93 -60.36 -8.90
C GLY A 63 -4.47 -60.50 -8.77
N THR A 64 -5.12 -59.48 -8.20
CA THR A 64 -6.57 -59.12 -8.35
C THR A 64 -7.66 -60.20 -8.56
N THR A 65 -8.59 -60.34 -7.60
CA THR A 65 -10.09 -60.36 -7.74
C THR A 65 -10.70 -60.49 -6.31
N SER A 66 -11.73 -59.77 -5.87
CA SER A 66 -13.18 -59.80 -6.18
C SER A 66 -13.89 -61.11 -5.78
N THR A 67 -15.08 -61.12 -5.13
CA THR A 67 -15.95 -60.09 -4.49
C THR A 67 -16.96 -60.80 -3.55
N ASP A 68 -17.97 -60.07 -3.00
CA ASP A 68 -19.33 -60.57 -2.66
C ASP A 68 -19.55 -61.32 -1.31
N ILE A 69 -20.72 -61.27 -0.63
CA ILE A 69 -21.90 -60.35 -0.65
C ILE A 69 -22.67 -60.54 0.69
N TYR A 70 -23.45 -59.54 1.14
CA TYR A 70 -24.86 -59.73 1.54
C TYR A 70 -25.59 -58.41 1.77
N GLU A 71 -26.54 -58.10 0.90
CA GLU A 71 -27.55 -57.06 1.11
C GLU A 71 -28.70 -57.59 1.97
N HIS A 72 -29.54 -56.68 2.50
CA HIS A 72 -30.99 -56.81 2.24
C HIS A 72 -31.74 -55.48 2.36
N THR A 73 -32.21 -54.98 1.20
CA THR A 73 -33.52 -54.31 0.91
C THR A 73 -34.12 -53.31 1.91
N GLY A 74 -34.67 -52.15 1.52
CA GLY A 74 -35.26 -51.74 0.23
C GLY A 74 -36.67 -51.18 0.52
N MET A 75 -37.29 -50.23 -0.19
CA MET A 75 -37.23 -49.69 -1.56
C MET A 75 -37.88 -48.26 -1.49
N ILE A 76 -37.93 -47.32 -2.45
CA ILE A 76 -37.48 -47.07 -3.86
C ILE A 76 -37.69 -45.54 -4.05
N SER A 77 -37.01 -44.73 -4.87
CA SER A 77 -35.84 -44.84 -5.78
C SER A 77 -35.36 -43.42 -6.17
N HIS A 78 -34.19 -43.28 -6.81
CA HIS A 78 -33.59 -42.05 -7.36
C HIS A 78 -33.26 -40.93 -6.34
N GLY A 79 -32.01 -40.51 -6.09
CA GLY A 79 -30.72 -41.05 -6.56
C GLY A 79 -29.71 -39.95 -6.93
N HIS A 80 -28.82 -39.59 -6.00
CA HIS A 80 -27.52 -38.97 -6.24
C HIS A 80 -26.65 -39.20 -5.00
N LEU A 81 -25.42 -39.70 -5.17
CA LEU A 81 -24.49 -39.96 -4.07
C LEU A 81 -23.33 -38.96 -4.14
N VAL A 82 -22.99 -38.31 -3.03
CA VAL A 82 -21.80 -37.46 -2.90
C VAL A 82 -20.69 -38.28 -2.25
N ALA A 83 -19.54 -38.38 -2.92
CA ALA A 83 -18.34 -39.00 -2.36
C ALA A 83 -17.27 -37.94 -2.11
N THR A 84 -16.77 -37.86 -0.88
CA THR A 84 -15.64 -37.00 -0.51
C THR A 84 -14.34 -37.76 -0.71
N ILE A 85 -13.41 -37.24 -1.52
CA ILE A 85 -12.04 -37.75 -1.60
C ILE A 85 -11.09 -36.76 -0.92
N LYS A 86 -10.16 -37.33 -0.14
CA LYS A 86 -9.18 -36.65 0.71
C LYS A 86 -7.80 -37.08 0.22
N TRP A 87 -6.94 -36.14 -0.18
CA TRP A 87 -5.59 -36.47 -0.68
C TRP A 87 -4.54 -36.42 0.45
N PRO A 88 -3.59 -37.38 0.52
CA PRO A 88 -2.44 -37.31 1.44
C PRO A 88 -1.36 -36.31 1.02
N SER A 89 -0.38 -36.12 1.89
CA SER A 89 0.72 -35.13 1.79
C SER A 89 1.89 -35.52 0.89
N ASN A 90 2.52 -34.50 0.28
CA ASN A 90 3.94 -34.35 -0.10
C ASN A 90 4.69 -35.48 -0.85
N ASN A 91 5.21 -35.18 -2.06
CA ASN A 91 6.65 -35.37 -2.38
C ASN A 91 7.07 -34.84 -3.78
N PHE A 92 8.32 -34.31 -3.87
CA PHE A 92 9.08 -33.85 -5.05
C PHE A 92 8.43 -32.72 -5.92
N ARG A 93 9.12 -31.69 -6.46
CA ARG A 93 10.44 -31.47 -7.12
C ARG A 93 10.50 -31.85 -8.61
N ASP A 94 10.57 -30.82 -9.46
CA ASP A 94 11.12 -30.81 -10.84
C ASP A 94 12.65 -31.06 -10.87
N PRO A 95 13.36 -31.24 -12.03
CA PRO A 95 12.95 -30.95 -13.42
C PRO A 95 13.40 -31.93 -14.56
N SER A 96 12.96 -31.63 -15.80
CA SER A 96 13.62 -31.82 -17.12
C SER A 96 13.92 -33.20 -17.79
N LEU A 97 13.16 -33.48 -18.88
CA LEU A 97 13.58 -33.68 -20.31
C LEU A 97 14.49 -34.86 -20.82
N ILE A 98 14.23 -35.29 -22.08
CA ILE A 98 15.10 -35.98 -23.10
C ILE A 98 14.96 -37.53 -23.40
N LEU A 99 14.06 -37.86 -24.34
CA LEU A 99 14.18 -38.59 -25.66
C LEU A 99 14.86 -39.98 -25.93
N TYR A 100 14.12 -40.82 -26.72
CA TYR A 100 14.52 -41.78 -27.81
C TYR A 100 15.30 -43.12 -27.52
N PRO A 101 15.31 -44.14 -28.42
CA PRO A 101 14.23 -44.70 -29.29
C PRO A 101 14.20 -46.27 -29.52
N ASP A 102 13.18 -46.74 -30.25
CA ASP A 102 13.19 -47.80 -31.32
C ASP A 102 12.80 -49.31 -31.09
N VAL A 103 12.21 -49.90 -32.16
CA VAL A 103 11.91 -51.31 -32.57
C VAL A 103 11.09 -52.28 -31.66
N ASP A 104 10.29 -53.24 -32.16
CA ASP A 104 10.12 -53.78 -33.54
C ASP A 104 8.70 -54.36 -33.86
N SER A 105 8.42 -54.57 -35.17
CA SER A 105 7.36 -55.36 -35.83
C SER A 105 5.88 -54.89 -35.76
N GLY A 106 5.11 -54.85 -36.87
CA GLY A 106 5.45 -54.95 -38.30
C GLY A 106 4.24 -55.07 -39.25
N ASP A 107 4.32 -54.45 -40.45
CA ASP A 107 3.50 -54.64 -41.68
C ASP A 107 1.94 -54.49 -41.64
N THR A 108 1.21 -54.03 -42.68
CA THR A 108 1.48 -53.39 -44.00
C THR A 108 0.18 -52.69 -44.51
N GLY A 109 0.22 -51.91 -45.60
CA GLY A 109 -0.89 -51.95 -46.59
C GLY A 109 -1.71 -50.69 -46.93
N HIS A 110 -1.08 -49.74 -47.63
CA HIS A 110 -1.63 -48.62 -48.43
C HIS A 110 -3.10 -48.58 -48.98
N THR A 111 -3.60 -47.34 -49.14
CA THR A 111 -4.32 -46.73 -50.32
C THR A 111 -5.86 -46.72 -50.56
N THR A 112 -6.42 -45.49 -50.57
CA THR A 112 -7.16 -44.84 -51.72
C THR A 112 -8.71 -44.75 -51.79
N ARG A 113 -9.20 -43.49 -51.60
CA ARG A 113 -10.34 -42.74 -52.25
C ARG A 113 -11.81 -43.26 -52.21
N LEU A 114 -12.66 -42.47 -51.50
CA LEU A 114 -13.90 -41.75 -51.99
C LEU A 114 -15.09 -42.55 -52.58
N PRO A 115 -16.29 -41.95 -52.87
CA PRO A 115 -16.85 -40.62 -52.52
C PRO A 115 -18.34 -40.60 -52.04
N LEU A 116 -18.83 -39.38 -51.78
CA LEU A 116 -20.19 -38.85 -52.10
C LEU A 116 -21.42 -39.12 -51.21
N SER A 117 -22.24 -38.06 -51.18
CA SER A 117 -23.44 -37.80 -50.37
C SER A 117 -24.75 -37.95 -51.15
N THR A 118 -25.88 -37.93 -50.44
CA THR A 118 -27.16 -37.45 -50.99
C THR A 118 -27.94 -36.64 -49.95
N ASN A 119 -28.38 -35.42 -50.31
CA ASN A 119 -29.37 -34.62 -49.58
C ASN A 119 -30.79 -34.93 -50.10
N HIS A 120 -31.85 -34.68 -49.28
CA HIS A 120 -32.84 -33.59 -49.51
C HIS A 120 -34.25 -33.78 -48.87
N ILE A 121 -34.69 -32.74 -48.13
CA ILE A 121 -35.97 -32.00 -48.24
C ILE A 121 -37.34 -32.68 -47.90
N LYS A 122 -37.89 -32.23 -46.76
CA LYS A 122 -39.27 -31.74 -46.45
C LYS A 122 -40.57 -32.45 -46.91
N GLN A 123 -41.45 -32.65 -45.91
CA GLN A 123 -42.93 -32.39 -45.89
C GLN A 123 -43.84 -33.27 -46.80
N SER A 124 -45.04 -33.74 -46.39
CA SER A 124 -46.16 -32.98 -45.81
C SER A 124 -47.19 -33.82 -45.00
N LEU A 125 -48.16 -33.13 -44.39
CA LEU A 125 -49.21 -33.57 -43.43
C LEU A 125 -50.18 -34.70 -43.88
N ASN A 126 -50.82 -35.34 -42.88
CA ASN A 126 -52.30 -35.30 -42.80
C ASN A 126 -52.86 -35.35 -41.35
N LEU A 127 -54.17 -35.12 -41.18
CA LEU A 127 -54.92 -34.80 -39.94
C LEU A 127 -55.40 -36.05 -39.13
N VAL A 128 -55.97 -36.01 -37.90
CA VAL A 128 -57.30 -35.42 -37.51
C VAL A 128 -57.54 -35.31 -35.98
N THR A 129 -57.67 -34.07 -35.46
CA THR A 129 -58.41 -33.61 -34.23
C THR A 129 -58.03 -34.17 -32.83
N LYS A 130 -58.42 -33.61 -31.66
CA LYS A 130 -59.36 -32.53 -31.21
C LYS A 130 -58.93 -32.09 -29.78
N GLY A 131 -59.01 -30.85 -29.30
CA GLY A 131 -59.31 -29.54 -29.92
C GLY A 131 -59.49 -28.40 -28.88
N HIS A 132 -59.17 -27.15 -29.27
CA HIS A 132 -59.47 -25.85 -28.60
C HIS A 132 -58.69 -25.52 -27.29
N SER A 133 -58.46 -24.28 -26.85
CA SER A 133 -58.35 -22.87 -27.36
C SER A 133 -58.41 -21.99 -26.07
N ARG A 134 -58.06 -20.69 -25.97
CA ARG A 134 -57.73 -19.60 -26.91
C ARG A 134 -56.97 -18.51 -26.12
N ALA A 135 -56.28 -17.59 -26.79
CA ALA A 135 -55.57 -16.46 -26.15
C ALA A 135 -56.40 -15.17 -26.09
N HIS A 136 -56.00 -14.17 -25.28
CA HIS A 136 -56.14 -12.73 -25.60
C HIS A 136 -55.25 -11.82 -24.71
N TRP A 137 -55.04 -10.56 -25.16
CA TRP A 137 -54.26 -9.48 -24.52
C TRP A 137 -55.18 -8.35 -24.00
N ARG A 138 -54.77 -7.60 -22.93
CA ARG A 138 -54.54 -6.11 -22.89
C ARG A 138 -54.80 -5.41 -21.53
N ARG A 139 -53.93 -4.41 -21.22
CA ARG A 139 -54.08 -3.14 -20.43
C ARG A 139 -54.65 -3.19 -18.99
N ILE A 140 -53.87 -2.82 -17.96
CA ILE A 140 -53.58 -1.43 -17.46
C ILE A 140 -54.86 -0.63 -17.18
N PRO A 141 -55.13 -0.29 -15.89
CA PRO A 141 -54.86 1.09 -15.41
C PRO A 141 -53.74 1.20 -14.36
N GLU A 142 -53.15 2.38 -14.26
CA GLU A 142 -52.25 2.82 -13.17
C GLU A 142 -53.05 3.48 -12.04
N THR A 143 -52.46 3.59 -10.85
CA THR A 143 -52.50 4.84 -10.05
C THR A 143 -51.50 4.80 -8.89
N ASP A 144 -50.53 5.73 -8.91
CA ASP A 144 -50.09 6.59 -7.80
C ASP A 144 -50.17 6.06 -6.35
N LYS A 145 -49.08 6.05 -5.55
CA LYS A 145 -48.04 7.10 -5.46
C LYS A 145 -46.76 6.68 -4.71
N LEU A 146 -45.73 7.52 -4.82
CA LEU A 146 -44.50 7.55 -3.99
C LEU A 146 -44.84 7.77 -2.49
N ALA A 147 -43.98 7.56 -1.49
CA ALA A 147 -42.52 7.76 -1.46
C ALA A 147 -41.76 7.04 -0.33
N LEU A 148 -40.43 6.93 -0.51
CA LEU A 148 -39.30 7.18 0.43
C LEU A 148 -39.58 7.07 1.95
N PHE A 149 -38.78 6.36 2.78
CA PHE A 149 -37.31 6.37 2.86
C PHE A 149 -36.71 5.15 3.61
N ALA A 150 -35.41 4.90 3.39
CA ALA A 150 -34.37 4.39 4.31
C ALA A 150 -34.58 3.13 5.21
N GLY A 151 -33.52 2.30 5.33
CA GLY A 151 -33.37 1.30 6.39
C GLY A 151 -32.90 -0.08 5.91
N HIS A 152 -31.71 -0.52 6.34
CA HIS A 152 -31.08 -1.78 5.91
C HIS A 152 -31.87 -3.06 6.25
N HIS A 153 -31.77 -4.07 5.38
CA HIS A 153 -31.36 -5.46 5.70
C HIS A 153 -31.44 -6.32 4.42
N ARG A 154 -30.36 -7.05 4.06
CA ARG A 154 -30.41 -8.06 2.98
C ARG A 154 -30.26 -9.52 3.42
N GLU A 155 -29.92 -9.76 4.68
CA GLU A 155 -29.90 -11.13 5.27
C GLU A 155 -31.31 -11.69 5.51
N LYS A 156 -32.32 -10.83 5.69
CA LYS A 156 -33.71 -11.20 6.01
C LYS A 156 -34.50 -11.82 4.84
N ARG A 157 -33.83 -12.29 3.77
CA ARG A 157 -34.44 -13.08 2.67
C ARG A 157 -33.93 -14.50 2.51
N LEU A 158 -32.74 -14.87 3.02
CA LEU A 158 -32.28 -16.26 2.96
C LEU A 158 -32.96 -17.13 4.03
N ILE A 159 -33.00 -16.62 5.27
CA ILE A 159 -33.62 -17.32 6.42
C ILE A 159 -35.14 -17.52 6.23
N ALA A 160 -35.81 -16.67 5.45
CA ALA A 160 -37.23 -16.78 5.15
C ALA A 160 -37.57 -17.99 4.25
N ASP A 161 -36.79 -18.19 3.19
CA ASP A 161 -37.01 -19.26 2.20
C ASP A 161 -36.62 -20.65 2.72
N GLU A 162 -35.81 -20.74 3.77
CA GLU A 162 -35.57 -21.98 4.52
C GLU A 162 -36.67 -22.25 5.55
N CYS A 163 -37.11 -21.22 6.30
CA CYS A 163 -38.26 -21.35 7.22
C CYS A 163 -39.55 -21.80 6.49
N HIS A 164 -39.78 -21.34 5.27
CA HIS A 164 -40.94 -21.76 4.47
C HIS A 164 -40.85 -23.22 4.02
N ARG A 165 -39.65 -23.73 3.72
CA ARG A 165 -39.40 -25.16 3.46
C ARG A 165 -39.53 -26.04 4.72
N ALA A 166 -39.40 -25.46 5.92
CA ALA A 166 -39.50 -26.15 7.20
C ALA A 166 -40.92 -26.16 7.85
N GLY A 167 -41.94 -25.61 7.17
CA GLY A 167 -43.35 -25.87 7.49
C GLY A 167 -43.92 -25.28 8.80
N LYS A 168 -43.29 -24.26 9.40
CA LYS A 168 -43.77 -23.62 10.64
C LYS A 168 -44.53 -22.31 10.37
N ARG A 169 -45.64 -22.10 11.08
CA ARG A 169 -46.52 -20.92 10.93
C ARG A 169 -46.08 -19.74 11.81
N TRP A 170 -46.31 -18.53 11.32
CA TRP A 170 -46.15 -17.27 12.06
C TRP A 170 -47.46 -16.84 12.72
N LEU A 171 -47.37 -15.91 13.67
CA LEU A 171 -48.48 -15.14 14.22
C LEU A 171 -48.14 -13.65 14.14
N GLN A 172 -49.14 -12.82 13.86
CA GLN A 172 -49.00 -11.41 13.45
C GLN A 172 -49.63 -10.48 14.49
N ILE A 173 -48.98 -9.36 14.81
CA ILE A 173 -49.57 -8.21 15.50
C ILE A 173 -49.11 -6.93 14.79
N GLU A 174 -49.96 -5.90 14.81
CA GLU A 174 -49.94 -4.72 13.94
C GLU A 174 -49.12 -3.55 14.52
N GLY A 175 -48.77 -2.57 13.66
CA GLY A 175 -48.08 -1.33 14.06
C GLY A 175 -48.99 -0.10 14.05
N LYS A 176 -48.52 1.00 14.66
CA LYS A 176 -49.10 2.36 14.54
C LYS A 176 -48.00 3.43 14.50
N LEU A 177 -48.21 4.46 13.69
CA LEU A 177 -47.43 5.70 13.68
C LEU A 177 -48.01 6.72 14.68
N VAL A 178 -47.14 7.59 15.20
CA VAL A 178 -47.48 8.95 15.66
C VAL A 178 -46.33 9.89 15.28
N HIS A 179 -46.64 11.01 14.62
CA HIS A 179 -45.72 12.15 14.43
C HIS A 179 -45.79 13.10 15.64
N HIS A 180 -44.67 13.72 16.03
CA HIS A 180 -44.47 15.15 15.75
C HIS A 180 -43.06 15.67 16.08
N SER A 181 -42.80 16.86 15.55
CA SER A 181 -41.63 17.72 15.76
C SER A 181 -41.75 18.58 17.03
N GLU A 182 -40.61 19.15 17.46
CA GLU A 182 -40.47 20.32 18.36
C GLU A 182 -41.16 20.29 19.73
N LEU A 183 -40.36 20.23 20.81
CA LEU A 183 -40.31 21.30 21.82
C LEU A 183 -39.18 21.04 22.84
N PHE A 184 -38.14 21.88 22.81
CA PHE A 184 -37.15 21.98 23.89
C PHE A 184 -37.64 23.05 24.89
N GLY A 185 -37.96 22.67 26.13
CA GLY A 185 -38.27 23.66 27.16
C GLY A 185 -39.00 23.16 28.39
N THR A 186 -38.32 23.20 29.54
CA THR A 186 -38.88 23.22 30.92
C THR A 186 -39.83 22.08 31.33
N PHE A 187 -39.42 21.28 32.33
CA PHE A 187 -39.78 21.58 33.72
C PHE A 187 -38.92 20.81 34.73
N LEU A 188 -38.83 21.32 35.95
CA LEU A 188 -38.12 20.75 37.09
C LEU A 188 -39.06 20.72 38.31
N PHE A 189 -38.82 19.79 39.24
CA PHE A 189 -39.41 19.65 40.59
C PHE A 189 -40.87 19.15 40.78
N SER A 190 -41.02 18.40 41.90
CA SER A 190 -42.26 17.97 42.59
C SER A 190 -43.12 16.90 41.88
N ALA A 191 -43.73 15.92 42.56
CA ALA A 191 -43.94 15.70 44.01
C ALA A 191 -43.94 14.19 44.39
N ALA A 192 -44.02 13.88 45.68
CA ALA A 192 -44.12 12.51 46.22
C ALA A 192 -45.53 12.20 46.81
N THR A 193 -45.72 10.96 47.29
CA THR A 193 -46.98 10.40 47.89
C THR A 193 -48.07 10.11 46.84
N THR A 194 -48.92 9.07 46.91
CA THR A 194 -49.19 7.93 47.82
C THR A 194 -49.38 6.64 46.96
N GLY A 195 -49.52 5.39 47.43
CA GLY A 195 -49.48 4.84 48.79
C GLY A 195 -50.61 3.82 49.10
N ARG A 196 -50.72 2.69 48.38
CA ARG A 196 -51.53 1.49 48.78
C ARG A 196 -51.18 0.19 48.01
N ARG A 197 -51.47 -0.96 48.64
CA ARG A 197 -51.32 -2.39 48.24
C ARG A 197 -52.28 -3.21 49.14
N PRO A 198 -52.50 -4.54 48.95
CA PRO A 198 -52.41 -5.40 47.75
C PRO A 198 -53.74 -6.17 47.51
N HIS A 199 -53.78 -7.15 46.58
CA HIS A 199 -54.14 -8.56 46.88
C HIS A 199 -53.94 -9.50 45.66
N PHE A 200 -53.79 -10.78 45.99
CA PHE A 200 -53.40 -11.96 45.19
C PHE A 200 -53.77 -12.06 43.70
N LEU A 201 -52.79 -12.56 42.92
CA LEU A 201 -53.02 -13.56 41.88
C LEU A 201 -52.04 -14.75 42.10
N ILE A 202 -52.39 -15.94 41.61
CA ILE A 202 -51.67 -17.20 41.89
C ILE A 202 -50.46 -17.39 40.95
N VAL A 203 -49.39 -17.98 41.47
CA VAL A 203 -48.13 -18.25 40.75
C VAL A 203 -48.24 -19.50 39.87
N CYS A 204 -47.64 -19.45 38.68
CA CYS A 204 -47.15 -20.64 37.97
C CYS A 204 -45.71 -20.38 37.49
N HIS A 205 -44.86 -21.41 37.46
CA HIS A 205 -43.43 -21.26 37.20
C HIS A 205 -43.11 -21.07 35.70
N THR A 206 -42.46 -19.95 35.35
CA THR A 206 -41.19 -19.87 34.60
C THR A 206 -40.86 -18.42 34.25
N CYS A 207 -40.10 -17.72 35.11
CA CYS A 207 -39.55 -16.39 34.76
C CYS A 207 -38.34 -16.05 35.64
N LEU A 208 -37.14 -16.50 35.25
CA LEU A 208 -35.92 -16.31 36.04
C LEU A 208 -34.67 -16.08 35.15
N ASP A 209 -34.80 -15.23 34.12
CA ASP A 209 -33.63 -14.74 33.37
C ASP A 209 -33.76 -13.33 32.75
N HIS A 210 -34.85 -12.60 33.03
CA HIS A 210 -35.12 -11.29 32.40
C HIS A 210 -34.18 -10.16 32.83
N ALA A 211 -33.40 -10.34 33.91
CA ALA A 211 -32.45 -9.34 34.40
C ALA A 211 -31.22 -9.17 33.49
N LYS A 212 -30.78 -10.24 32.79
CA LYS A 212 -29.62 -10.19 31.89
C LYS A 212 -29.95 -9.42 30.60
N SER A 213 -31.16 -9.62 30.06
CA SER A 213 -31.61 -9.04 28.79
C SER A 213 -31.65 -7.51 28.79
N THR A 214 -32.07 -6.90 29.91
CA THR A 214 -32.16 -5.43 30.02
C THR A 214 -30.78 -4.76 30.09
N ILE A 215 -29.81 -5.38 30.77
CA ILE A 215 -28.42 -4.89 30.82
C ILE A 215 -27.77 -5.00 29.44
N TYR A 216 -28.01 -6.10 28.71
CA TYR A 216 -27.50 -6.29 27.35
C TYR A 216 -28.00 -5.22 26.38
N LEU A 217 -29.28 -4.83 26.47
CA LEU A 217 -29.86 -3.75 25.67
C LEU A 217 -29.32 -2.36 26.04
N LEU A 218 -29.06 -2.08 27.32
CA LEU A 218 -28.46 -0.82 27.75
C LEU A 218 -27.02 -0.66 27.23
N ASN A 219 -26.22 -1.73 27.25
CA ASN A 219 -24.87 -1.73 26.69
C ASN A 219 -24.84 -1.50 25.17
N ILE A 220 -25.89 -1.93 24.44
CA ILE A 220 -26.04 -1.67 23.00
C ILE A 220 -26.45 -0.21 22.70
N MET A 221 -27.07 0.49 23.66
CA MET A 221 -27.58 1.86 23.49
C MET A 221 -26.68 2.97 24.07
N GLY A 222 -25.54 2.63 24.68
CA GLY A 222 -24.52 3.61 25.08
C GLY A 222 -24.92 4.57 26.21
N PHE A 223 -26.00 4.31 26.95
CA PHE A 223 -26.41 5.17 28.06
C PHE A 223 -25.46 5.01 29.26
N PRO A 224 -24.87 6.11 29.78
CA PRO A 224 -24.05 6.02 30.97
C PRO A 224 -24.90 5.64 32.18
N HIS A 225 -24.50 4.60 32.90
CA HIS A 225 -25.06 4.32 34.23
C HIS A 225 -24.75 5.50 35.16
N ALA A 226 -25.73 5.92 35.96
CA ALA A 226 -25.55 6.95 36.97
C ALA A 226 -24.59 6.45 38.07
N ARG A 227 -23.29 6.73 37.93
CA ARG A 227 -22.26 6.36 38.92
C ARG A 227 -22.59 7.01 40.26
N ASN A 228 -22.76 6.17 41.28
CA ASN A 228 -23.03 6.59 42.66
C ASN A 228 -21.74 6.50 43.51
N GLY A 229 -20.60 6.89 42.92
CA GLY A 229 -19.26 6.74 43.48
C GLY A 229 -18.15 7.21 42.54
N LYS A 230 -16.96 7.41 43.10
CA LYS A 230 -15.75 7.92 42.42
C LYS A 230 -15.25 6.95 41.34
N LEU A 231 -15.00 7.46 40.13
CA LEU A 231 -14.35 6.73 39.04
C LEU A 231 -12.90 6.41 39.41
N ARG A 232 -12.46 5.15 39.24
CA ARG A 232 -11.08 4.72 39.50
C ARG A 232 -10.47 4.05 38.26
N ILE A 233 -9.32 4.56 37.81
CA ILE A 233 -8.57 4.07 36.65
C ILE A 233 -7.18 3.58 37.11
N ALA A 234 -6.88 2.32 36.82
CA ALA A 234 -5.55 1.74 37.02
C ALA A 234 -4.73 1.77 35.74
N ALA A 235 -3.42 1.95 35.86
CA ALA A 235 -2.44 1.68 34.80
C ALA A 235 -1.29 0.81 35.34
N ILE A 236 -0.71 -0.04 34.50
CA ILE A 236 0.37 -0.96 34.89
C ILE A 236 1.65 -0.59 34.14
N GLY A 237 2.66 -0.10 34.86
CA GLY A 237 3.99 0.28 34.36
C GLY A 237 4.08 1.75 33.90
N ALA A 238 4.98 2.51 34.52
CA ALA A 238 5.28 3.92 34.19
C ALA A 238 6.43 4.03 33.16
N GLY A 239 6.36 3.19 32.12
CA GLY A 239 7.15 3.36 30.90
C GLY A 239 6.57 4.43 29.98
N ALA A 240 7.08 4.51 28.75
CA ALA A 240 6.62 5.48 27.75
C ALA A 240 5.09 5.40 27.53
N SER A 241 4.58 4.21 27.20
CA SER A 241 3.15 3.88 27.12
C SER A 241 2.34 4.33 28.35
N GLY A 242 2.89 4.17 29.55
CA GLY A 242 2.26 4.59 30.81
C GLY A 242 2.24 6.11 31.01
N LEU A 243 3.34 6.81 30.69
CA LEU A 243 3.41 8.27 30.80
C LEU A 243 2.50 8.96 29.78
N ALA A 244 2.42 8.45 28.54
CA ALA A 244 1.44 8.91 27.55
C ALA A 244 0.00 8.73 28.06
N SER A 245 -0.31 7.57 28.63
CA SER A 245 -1.63 7.26 29.22
C SER A 245 -2.00 8.17 30.39
N LEU A 246 -1.07 8.40 31.32
CA LEU A 246 -1.28 9.32 32.43
C LEU A 246 -1.52 10.76 31.93
N ARG A 247 -0.79 11.19 30.91
CA ARG A 247 -0.93 12.53 30.33
C ARG A 247 -2.28 12.72 29.63
N THR A 248 -2.75 11.77 28.81
CA THR A 248 -4.05 11.92 28.13
C THR A 248 -5.21 11.81 29.12
N LEU A 249 -5.14 10.91 30.10
CA LEU A 249 -6.17 10.80 31.15
C LEU A 249 -6.22 12.05 32.04
N ALA A 250 -5.07 12.62 32.41
CA ALA A 250 -5.01 13.84 33.23
C ALA A 250 -5.52 15.09 32.49
N ASP A 251 -5.34 15.18 31.17
CA ASP A 251 -5.95 16.22 30.33
C ASP A 251 -7.46 16.00 30.15
N GLU A 252 -7.88 14.76 29.89
CA GLU A 252 -9.28 14.39 29.56
C GLU A 252 -10.23 14.50 30.77
N PHE A 253 -9.78 14.03 31.95
CA PHE A 253 -10.53 13.99 33.22
C PHE A 253 -10.15 15.12 34.18
N LYS A 254 -9.60 16.22 33.65
CA LYS A 254 -9.02 17.32 34.44
C LYS A 254 -9.99 17.94 35.46
N LYS A 255 -11.30 17.96 35.17
CA LYS A 255 -12.31 18.54 36.07
C LYS A 255 -12.63 17.56 37.19
N GLU A 256 -12.81 16.30 36.84
CA GLU A 256 -13.20 15.18 37.67
C GLU A 256 -12.08 14.81 38.66
N ILE A 257 -10.82 14.93 38.25
CA ILE A 257 -9.66 14.83 39.15
C ILE A 257 -9.64 16.01 40.14
N SER A 258 -10.04 17.21 39.71
CA SER A 258 -10.02 18.43 40.53
C SER A 258 -11.17 18.51 41.54
N SER A 259 -12.33 17.92 41.23
CA SER A 259 -13.46 17.76 42.17
C SER A 259 -13.30 16.57 43.11
N GLY A 260 -12.45 15.60 42.74
CA GLY A 260 -12.28 14.34 43.48
C GLY A 260 -13.23 13.22 43.04
N ASP A 261 -13.93 13.39 41.91
CA ASP A 261 -14.80 12.39 41.30
C ASP A 261 -14.03 11.32 40.48
N CYS A 262 -12.75 11.56 40.17
CA CYS A 262 -11.87 10.62 39.47
C CYS A 262 -10.57 10.34 40.26
N GLU A 263 -10.09 9.10 40.20
CA GLU A 263 -8.80 8.63 40.72
C GLU A 263 -8.01 7.92 39.62
N ILE A 264 -6.80 8.37 39.33
CA ILE A 264 -5.86 7.67 38.45
C ILE A 264 -4.73 7.13 39.32
N THR A 265 -4.39 5.84 39.18
CA THR A 265 -3.23 5.23 39.83
C THR A 265 -2.47 4.36 38.83
N CYS A 266 -1.24 4.74 38.52
CA CYS A 266 -0.28 3.91 37.80
C CYS A 266 0.61 3.16 38.80
N PHE A 267 0.77 1.85 38.63
CA PHE A 267 1.65 1.02 39.44
C PHE A 267 2.96 0.74 38.69
N GLU A 268 4.10 1.19 39.23
CA GLU A 268 5.42 0.91 38.66
C GLU A 268 6.22 0.00 39.60
N ARG A 269 6.70 -1.12 39.05
CA ARG A 269 7.45 -2.14 39.82
C ARG A 269 8.81 -1.63 40.30
N ARG A 270 9.40 -0.64 39.64
CA ARG A 270 10.68 -0.02 39.99
C ARG A 270 10.51 1.25 40.83
N ASN A 271 11.62 1.75 41.38
CA ASN A 271 11.65 2.94 42.23
C ASN A 271 11.54 4.27 41.46
N ASP A 272 11.42 4.24 40.13
CA ASP A 272 11.38 5.44 39.28
C ASP A 272 10.78 5.12 37.90
N THR A 273 10.53 6.15 37.09
CA THR A 273 9.97 6.03 35.73
C THR A 273 11.01 5.59 34.68
N GLY A 274 10.60 5.49 33.41
CA GLY A 274 11.49 5.23 32.27
C GLY A 274 11.28 3.88 31.57
N GLY A 275 10.49 2.97 32.14
CA GLY A 275 10.09 1.73 31.45
C GLY A 275 11.26 0.83 31.08
N ILE A 276 11.41 0.48 29.79
CA ILE A 276 12.58 -0.28 29.31
C ILE A 276 13.83 0.61 29.11
N CYS A 277 13.68 1.92 28.95
CA CYS A 277 14.78 2.83 28.58
C CYS A 277 15.84 2.97 29.68
N ARG A 278 15.51 2.61 30.93
CA ARG A 278 16.48 2.60 32.03
C ARG A 278 17.46 1.44 31.83
N LEU A 279 18.75 1.76 31.74
CA LEU A 279 19.85 0.79 31.82
C LEU A 279 19.88 0.12 33.21
N PRO A 280 20.49 -1.07 33.34
CA PRO A 280 20.73 -1.67 34.64
C PRO A 280 21.86 -0.92 35.36
N ASP A 281 21.92 -1.05 36.69
CA ASP A 281 23.10 -0.62 37.43
C ASP A 281 24.32 -1.45 36.96
N ARG A 282 25.50 -0.83 36.83
CA ARG A 282 26.73 -1.55 36.42
C ARG A 282 27.15 -2.64 37.42
N SER A 283 26.61 -2.63 38.63
CA SER A 283 26.78 -3.67 39.64
C SER A 283 25.79 -4.84 39.52
N ASP A 284 24.73 -4.74 38.71
CA ASP A 284 23.62 -5.72 38.62
C ASP A 284 23.99 -7.00 37.84
N THR A 285 25.02 -7.69 38.31
CA THR A 285 25.59 -8.94 37.79
C THR A 285 24.75 -10.17 38.18
N LYS A 286 23.44 -10.09 37.91
CA LYS A 286 22.50 -11.19 38.18
C LYS A 286 22.89 -12.47 37.42
N PRO A 287 22.76 -13.66 38.03
CA PRO A 287 22.93 -14.92 37.33
C PRO A 287 21.92 -15.07 36.18
N GLN A 288 22.23 -15.91 35.19
CA GLN A 288 21.35 -16.15 34.04
C GLN A 288 19.99 -16.79 34.42
N SER A 289 19.83 -17.30 35.64
CA SER A 289 18.53 -17.73 36.20
C SER A 289 17.52 -16.60 36.32
N ASP A 290 18.01 -15.37 36.50
CA ASP A 290 17.18 -14.23 36.88
C ASP A 290 16.94 -13.35 35.64
N VAL A 291 15.67 -13.10 35.33
CA VAL A 291 15.27 -12.21 34.25
C VAL A 291 15.71 -10.78 34.60
N PRO A 292 16.54 -10.10 33.78
CA PRO A 292 17.05 -8.79 34.14
C PRO A 292 15.96 -7.72 34.21
N ASP A 293 16.22 -6.65 34.98
CA ASP A 293 15.27 -5.54 35.13
C ASP A 293 14.96 -4.83 33.80
N THR A 294 15.87 -4.91 32.82
CA THR A 294 15.80 -4.31 31.48
C THR A 294 16.47 -5.20 30.42
N PRO A 295 15.97 -5.23 29.17
CA PRO A 295 16.62 -5.91 28.04
C PRO A 295 17.73 -5.08 27.37
N LEU A 296 17.97 -3.83 27.78
CA LEU A 296 18.93 -2.95 27.11
C LEU A 296 20.39 -3.17 27.55
N TYR A 297 21.30 -2.79 26.67
CA TYR A 297 22.76 -2.96 26.79
C TYR A 297 23.50 -1.60 26.70
N ASN A 298 24.72 -1.54 27.23
CA ASN A 298 25.45 -0.29 27.51
C ASN A 298 25.75 0.54 26.25
N CYS A 299 25.98 -0.12 25.11
CA CYS A 299 26.28 0.46 23.81
C CYS A 299 25.03 0.83 22.97
N LEU A 300 23.81 0.65 23.49
CA LEU A 300 22.59 0.87 22.71
C LEU A 300 22.25 2.35 22.54
N THR A 301 22.39 2.83 21.29
CA THR A 301 21.74 4.05 20.78
C THR A 301 20.36 3.74 20.22
N THR A 302 19.50 4.75 20.06
CA THR A 302 18.22 4.58 19.35
C THR A 302 18.44 4.06 17.91
N ASN A 303 17.45 3.32 17.40
CA ASN A 303 17.38 2.86 16.01
C ASN A 303 16.50 3.76 15.11
N LEU A 304 16.01 4.87 15.67
CA LEU A 304 15.26 5.92 15.01
C LEU A 304 15.89 7.26 15.37
N PRO A 305 15.92 8.25 14.45
CA PRO A 305 16.34 9.59 14.79
C PRO A 305 15.34 10.17 15.80
N LEU A 306 15.88 10.84 16.82
CA LEU A 306 15.15 11.32 17.99
C LEU A 306 13.85 12.10 17.67
N PRO A 307 13.79 13.02 16.68
CA PRO A 307 12.55 13.74 16.33
C PRO A 307 11.39 12.84 15.87
N ILE A 308 11.70 11.67 15.28
CA ILE A 308 10.72 10.66 14.86
C ILE A 308 10.26 9.82 16.05
N MET A 309 11.15 9.56 17.01
CA MET A 309 10.90 8.63 18.11
C MET A 309 10.06 9.22 19.26
N LEU A 310 10.18 10.52 19.52
CA LEU A 310 9.67 11.19 20.73
C LEU A 310 8.20 11.64 20.66
N TYR A 311 7.63 12.15 21.76
CA TYR A 311 6.23 12.63 21.78
C TYR A 311 6.08 13.99 21.07
N PRO A 312 5.09 14.16 20.18
CA PRO A 312 4.76 15.46 19.59
C PRO A 312 4.39 16.57 20.59
N SER A 313 4.10 16.25 21.86
CA SER A 313 3.72 17.21 22.91
C SER A 313 4.88 17.74 23.76
N CYS A 314 6.10 17.22 23.59
CA CYS A 314 7.28 17.68 24.31
C CYS A 314 8.56 17.54 23.46
N ASP A 315 9.21 18.66 23.20
CA ASP A 315 10.49 18.74 22.50
C ASP A 315 11.64 18.06 23.27
N PRO A 316 12.70 17.60 22.58
CA PRO A 316 13.94 17.09 23.19
C PRO A 316 14.70 18.16 24.00
N ALA A 317 15.85 17.81 24.58
CA ALA A 317 16.82 18.80 25.03
C ALA A 317 17.64 19.30 23.82
N PRO A 318 17.95 20.61 23.70
CA PRO A 318 18.87 21.10 22.69
C PRO A 318 20.24 20.42 22.80
N SER A 319 20.93 20.28 21.67
CA SER A 319 22.23 19.59 21.56
C SER A 319 22.28 18.11 21.97
N THR A 320 21.13 17.42 22.04
CA THR A 320 21.10 15.94 22.13
C THR A 320 21.61 15.32 20.82
N HIS A 321 22.32 14.19 20.86
CA HIS A 321 22.67 13.46 19.62
C HIS A 321 21.41 13.00 18.87
N LEU A 322 21.48 12.94 17.53
CA LEU A 322 20.36 12.54 16.68
C LEU A 322 19.92 11.08 16.94
N PHE A 323 20.87 10.18 17.21
CA PHE A 323 20.62 8.80 17.64
C PHE A 323 21.25 8.58 19.04
N PRO A 324 20.62 9.06 20.12
CA PRO A 324 21.28 9.15 21.42
C PRO A 324 21.28 7.82 22.19
N PRO A 325 22.13 7.68 23.24
CA PRO A 325 22.10 6.54 24.14
C PRO A 325 20.83 6.53 25.01
N ALA A 326 20.47 5.35 25.53
CA ALA A 326 19.27 5.13 26.33
C ALA A 326 19.09 6.10 27.52
N GLN A 327 20.19 6.57 28.12
CA GLN A 327 20.18 7.55 29.23
C GLN A 327 19.48 8.87 28.87
N ALA A 328 19.74 9.43 27.68
CA ALA A 328 19.10 10.68 27.25
C ALA A 328 17.58 10.50 27.03
N ILE A 329 17.14 9.29 26.68
CA ILE A 329 15.72 8.96 26.57
C ILE A 329 15.06 8.87 27.97
N VAL A 330 15.78 8.42 28.99
CA VAL A 330 15.29 8.45 30.39
C VAL A 330 15.16 9.90 30.88
N GLU A 331 16.16 10.74 30.62
CA GLU A 331 16.13 12.18 30.94
C GLU A 331 14.98 12.91 30.23
N TYR A 332 14.73 12.59 28.96
CA TYR A 332 13.55 13.06 28.24
C TYR A 332 12.22 12.59 28.87
N LEU A 333 12.13 11.33 29.31
CA LEU A 333 10.91 10.83 29.96
C LEU A 333 10.68 11.51 31.33
N HIS A 334 11.74 11.84 32.09
CA HIS A 334 11.63 12.67 33.29
C HIS A 334 11.25 14.13 32.96
N LYS A 335 11.77 14.71 31.86
CA LYS A 335 11.34 16.03 31.36
C LYS A 335 9.83 16.04 31.05
N TYR A 336 9.34 15.01 30.38
CA TYR A 336 7.92 14.81 30.06
C TYR A 336 7.07 14.66 31.34
N GLU A 337 7.45 13.75 32.24
CA GLU A 337 6.82 13.51 33.54
C GLU A 337 6.70 14.81 34.37
N THR A 338 7.75 15.63 34.38
CA THR A 338 7.80 16.91 35.09
C THR A 338 6.94 17.98 34.41
N ARG A 339 7.03 18.10 33.08
CA ARG A 339 6.25 19.06 32.27
C ARG A 339 4.74 18.89 32.46
N PHE A 340 4.28 17.64 32.48
CA PHE A 340 2.86 17.31 32.64
C PHE A 340 2.47 16.94 34.09
N LYS A 341 3.40 17.06 35.06
CA LYS A 341 3.20 16.82 36.50
C LYS A 341 2.61 15.43 36.81
N LEU A 342 3.11 14.39 36.15
CA LEU A 342 2.51 13.04 36.20
C LEU A 342 2.87 12.24 37.45
N ARG A 343 3.99 12.57 38.12
CA ARG A 343 4.52 11.81 39.28
C ARG A 343 3.51 11.51 40.40
N PRO A 344 2.57 12.41 40.78
CA PRO A 344 1.57 12.13 41.83
C PRO A 344 0.61 10.97 41.51
N PHE A 345 0.44 10.60 40.24
CA PHE A 345 -0.39 9.46 39.84
C PHE A 345 0.36 8.12 39.94
N ILE A 346 1.67 8.11 40.24
CA ILE A 346 2.53 6.93 40.13
C ILE A 346 2.88 6.36 41.52
N ARG A 347 2.54 5.10 41.75
CA ARG A 347 2.98 4.31 42.91
C ARG A 347 4.18 3.46 42.51
N PHE A 348 5.36 3.97 42.84
CA PHE A 348 6.64 3.29 42.62
C PHE A 348 6.83 2.08 43.55
N SER A 349 7.79 1.23 43.20
CA SER A 349 8.16 -0.02 43.90
C SER A 349 6.97 -0.94 44.18
N THR A 350 5.92 -0.88 43.36
CA THR A 350 4.66 -1.60 43.55
C THR A 350 4.43 -2.57 42.39
N VAL A 351 4.38 -3.86 42.70
CA VAL A 351 4.17 -4.94 41.73
C VAL A 351 2.68 -5.26 41.66
N VAL A 352 2.11 -5.30 40.46
CA VAL A 352 0.80 -5.91 40.22
C VAL A 352 0.99 -7.41 39.99
N SER A 353 0.38 -8.22 40.84
CA SER A 353 0.51 -9.69 40.83
C SER A 353 -0.70 -10.40 40.22
N ARG A 354 -1.89 -9.80 40.36
CA ARG A 354 -3.15 -10.28 39.78
C ARG A 354 -4.05 -9.09 39.45
N ALA A 355 -4.80 -9.19 38.37
CA ALA A 355 -5.98 -8.39 38.06
C ALA A 355 -7.08 -9.35 37.58
N LEU A 356 -8.23 -9.33 38.24
CA LEU A 356 -9.42 -10.10 37.84
C LEU A 356 -10.59 -9.17 37.60
N TRP A 357 -11.27 -9.33 36.47
CA TRP A 357 -12.58 -8.74 36.26
C TRP A 357 -13.63 -9.49 37.08
N ASN A 358 -14.45 -8.73 37.80
CA ASN A 358 -15.50 -9.21 38.67
C ASN A 358 -16.87 -8.84 38.10
N ASP A 359 -17.56 -9.85 37.54
CA ASP A 359 -18.87 -9.68 36.88
C ASP A 359 -20.01 -9.26 37.84
N THR A 360 -19.79 -9.28 39.16
CA THR A 360 -20.80 -8.84 40.16
C THR A 360 -20.65 -7.36 40.53
N THR A 361 -19.42 -6.84 40.54
CA THR A 361 -19.14 -5.41 40.82
C THR A 361 -18.97 -4.58 39.56
N HIS A 362 -18.73 -5.23 38.40
CA HIS A 362 -18.29 -4.61 37.15
C HIS A 362 -17.00 -3.78 37.31
N GLN A 363 -16.04 -4.32 38.08
CA GLN A 363 -14.74 -3.70 38.33
C GLN A 363 -13.61 -4.74 38.27
N TRP A 364 -12.37 -4.26 38.14
CA TRP A 364 -11.13 -5.02 38.23
C TRP A 364 -10.63 -5.06 39.67
N ASP A 365 -10.60 -6.26 40.25
CA ASP A 365 -9.97 -6.55 41.54
C ASP A 365 -8.47 -6.76 41.31
N VAL A 366 -7.67 -5.72 41.61
CA VAL A 366 -6.23 -5.66 41.34
C VAL A 366 -5.43 -5.89 42.63
N THR A 367 -4.68 -6.99 42.69
CA THR A 367 -3.79 -7.35 43.80
C THR A 367 -2.39 -6.78 43.57
N THR A 368 -1.93 -5.96 44.50
CA THR A 368 -0.63 -5.27 44.44
C THR A 368 0.19 -5.47 45.72
N HIS A 369 1.51 -5.57 45.60
CA HIS A 369 2.41 -5.72 46.75
C HIS A 369 3.72 -4.92 46.54
N PRO A 370 4.46 -4.58 47.61
CA PRO A 370 5.77 -3.95 47.47
C PRO A 370 6.78 -4.87 46.78
N ARG A 371 7.71 -4.28 46.02
CA ARG A 371 8.84 -5.00 45.42
C ARG A 371 9.63 -5.70 46.55
N ASN A 372 9.86 -7.01 46.38
CA ASN A 372 10.52 -7.91 47.34
C ASN A 372 9.71 -8.27 48.61
N GLN A 373 8.41 -7.92 48.69
CA GLN A 373 7.52 -8.31 49.80
C GLN A 373 6.16 -8.84 49.29
N PRO A 374 6.11 -10.01 48.62
CA PRO A 374 4.87 -10.58 48.09
C PRO A 374 3.82 -10.88 49.16
N GLU A 375 4.23 -11.12 50.41
CA GLU A 375 3.37 -11.32 51.58
C GLU A 375 2.56 -10.08 51.97
N ASN A 376 3.06 -8.88 51.66
CA ASN A 376 2.39 -7.61 51.95
C ASN A 376 1.43 -7.20 50.81
N SER A 377 0.58 -8.15 50.37
CA SER A 377 -0.40 -7.94 49.31
C SER A 377 -1.62 -7.13 49.77
N SER A 378 -2.07 -6.22 48.91
CA SER A 378 -3.29 -5.41 49.07
C SER A 378 -4.14 -5.48 47.80
N GLU A 379 -5.46 -5.50 47.95
CA GLU A 379 -6.40 -5.61 46.83
C GLU A 379 -7.19 -4.30 46.66
N LEU A 380 -7.35 -3.87 45.41
CA LEU A 380 -7.91 -2.56 45.05
C LEU A 380 -8.82 -2.69 43.82
N CYS A 381 -10.08 -2.29 43.95
CA CYS A 381 -11.07 -2.32 42.87
C CYS A 381 -10.96 -1.09 41.96
N PHE A 382 -10.93 -1.27 40.64
CA PHE A 382 -10.88 -0.20 39.64
C PHE A 382 -11.92 -0.40 38.53
N ASP A 383 -12.53 0.67 38.03
CA ASP A 383 -13.47 0.59 36.92
C ASP A 383 -12.79 0.25 35.58
N HIS A 384 -11.59 0.79 35.36
CA HIS A 384 -10.86 0.67 34.09
C HIS A 384 -9.38 0.33 34.30
N LEU A 385 -8.81 -0.51 33.44
CA LEU A 385 -7.44 -1.04 33.55
C LEU A 385 -6.63 -0.82 32.27
N LEU A 386 -5.53 -0.07 32.35
CA LEU A 386 -4.62 0.17 31.23
C LEU A 386 -3.36 -0.70 31.35
N VAL A 387 -3.17 -1.59 30.39
CA VAL A 387 -1.99 -2.46 30.27
C VAL A 387 -0.92 -1.72 29.48
N THR A 388 -0.02 -1.07 30.21
CA THR A 388 1.01 -0.16 29.67
C THR A 388 2.45 -0.63 29.89
N ASN A 389 2.66 -1.86 30.40
CA ASN A 389 3.98 -2.39 30.78
C ASN A 389 4.82 -2.89 29.59
N GLY A 390 4.23 -3.02 28.39
CA GLY A 390 4.87 -3.59 27.21
C GLY A 390 5.09 -5.11 27.30
N HIS A 391 5.68 -5.68 26.25
CA HIS A 391 5.86 -7.14 26.08
C HIS A 391 7.33 -7.60 26.16
N TYR A 392 8.29 -6.69 26.31
CA TYR A 392 9.74 -6.99 26.36
C TYR A 392 10.22 -7.64 27.68
N GLY A 393 9.31 -8.17 28.49
CA GLY A 393 9.61 -8.72 29.82
C GLY A 393 10.01 -10.19 29.82
N LYS A 394 9.76 -10.92 28.72
CA LYS A 394 9.99 -12.37 28.63
C LYS A 394 10.63 -12.75 27.29
N PRO A 395 11.84 -13.32 27.26
CA PRO A 395 12.55 -13.65 26.02
C PRO A 395 11.92 -14.87 25.32
N HIS A 396 11.83 -14.82 24.00
CA HIS A 396 11.34 -15.93 23.17
C HIS A 396 12.53 -16.84 22.80
N PHE A 397 12.78 -17.86 23.62
CA PHE A 397 13.79 -18.88 23.36
C PHE A 397 13.38 -19.81 22.21
N VAL A 398 14.36 -20.21 21.40
CA VAL A 398 14.17 -21.16 20.28
C VAL A 398 15.16 -22.31 20.46
N THR A 399 14.64 -23.54 20.53
CA THR A 399 15.43 -24.77 20.56
C THR A 399 15.84 -25.18 19.14
N PHE A 400 17.01 -25.81 19.03
CA PHE A 400 17.55 -26.34 17.78
C PHE A 400 18.06 -27.77 18.01
N PRO A 401 17.99 -28.69 17.02
CA PRO A 401 18.53 -30.04 17.18
C PRO A 401 20.01 -30.02 17.57
N GLY A 402 20.39 -30.81 18.57
CA GLY A 402 21.79 -30.95 19.04
C GLY A 402 22.35 -29.77 19.85
N ILE A 403 21.57 -28.73 20.17
CA ILE A 403 22.07 -27.55 20.90
C ILE A 403 22.46 -27.87 22.35
N ASP A 404 21.77 -28.85 22.96
CA ASP A 404 22.06 -29.33 24.31
C ASP A 404 23.41 -30.09 24.32
N ASP A 405 23.64 -31.02 23.38
CA ASP A 405 24.92 -31.73 23.22
C ASP A 405 26.09 -30.77 22.88
N TRP A 406 25.82 -29.73 22.06
CA TRP A 406 26.79 -28.68 21.74
C TRP A 406 27.21 -27.85 22.96
N SER A 407 26.31 -27.66 23.93
CA SER A 407 26.59 -26.90 25.17
C SER A 407 26.99 -27.78 26.37
N ALA A 408 26.75 -29.09 26.33
CA ALA A 408 27.01 -30.04 27.41
C ALA A 408 28.48 -30.10 27.90
N SER A 409 29.43 -29.62 27.09
CA SER A 409 30.84 -29.48 27.48
C SER A 409 31.11 -28.38 28.52
N GLY A 410 30.14 -27.48 28.78
CA GLY A 410 30.28 -26.32 29.68
C GLY A 410 31.18 -25.21 29.16
N ALA A 411 31.91 -25.44 28.05
CA ALA A 411 32.81 -24.47 27.44
C ALA A 411 32.14 -23.59 26.36
N ARG A 412 30.86 -23.85 26.05
CA ARG A 412 30.05 -23.11 25.07
C ARG A 412 28.71 -22.74 25.68
N THR A 413 28.26 -21.51 25.49
CA THR A 413 27.06 -20.95 26.13
C THR A 413 26.03 -20.47 25.11
N VAL A 414 24.75 -20.57 25.50
CA VAL A 414 23.61 -19.99 24.79
C VAL A 414 22.95 -18.96 25.70
N ILE A 415 22.81 -17.73 25.22
CA ILE A 415 22.11 -16.64 25.93
C ILE A 415 21.05 -16.01 25.01
N HIS A 416 20.06 -15.32 25.57
CA HIS A 416 19.24 -14.38 24.80
C HIS A 416 19.84 -12.97 24.87
N SER A 417 19.59 -12.13 23.86
CA SER A 417 20.10 -10.74 23.81
C SER A 417 19.66 -9.88 25.01
N MET A 418 18.66 -10.31 25.77
CA MET A 418 18.22 -9.70 27.03
C MET A 418 19.29 -9.69 28.13
N TRP A 419 20.23 -10.64 28.11
CA TRP A 419 21.40 -10.71 29.00
C TRP A 419 22.68 -10.13 28.38
N TYR A 420 22.65 -9.69 27.11
CA TYR A 420 23.77 -8.97 26.51
C TYR A 420 23.98 -7.61 27.20
N ARG A 421 25.23 -7.15 27.34
CA ARG A 421 25.55 -5.89 28.04
C ARG A 421 26.62 -5.07 27.33
N GLU A 422 27.69 -5.70 26.87
CA GLU A 422 28.80 -5.06 26.18
C GLU A 422 29.63 -6.09 25.38
N PRO A 423 30.34 -5.68 24.30
CA PRO A 423 31.05 -6.59 23.40
C PRO A 423 32.37 -7.11 23.96
N SER A 424 32.95 -6.41 24.95
CA SER A 424 34.23 -6.70 25.63
C SER A 424 34.43 -8.17 25.98
N GLN A 425 33.42 -8.80 26.58
CA GLN A 425 33.42 -10.19 27.07
C GLN A 425 33.51 -11.26 25.95
N TYR A 426 33.32 -10.88 24.68
CA TYR A 426 33.39 -11.78 23.53
C TYR A 426 34.73 -11.73 22.79
N HIS A 427 35.72 -11.02 23.35
CA HIS A 427 37.03 -10.81 22.71
C HIS A 427 37.71 -12.13 22.31
N GLY A 428 37.99 -12.29 21.02
CA GLY A 428 38.65 -13.47 20.48
C GLY A 428 37.74 -14.69 20.23
N LEU A 429 36.46 -14.64 20.58
CA LEU A 429 35.49 -15.73 20.37
C LEU A 429 34.85 -15.70 18.97
N ARG A 430 34.30 -16.82 18.52
CA ARG A 430 33.40 -16.92 17.36
C ARG A 430 31.96 -16.92 17.86
N VAL A 431 31.18 -15.89 17.52
CA VAL A 431 29.83 -15.68 18.09
C VAL A 431 28.77 -15.78 17.00
N LEU A 432 27.73 -16.57 17.25
CA LEU A 432 26.56 -16.70 16.39
C LEU A 432 25.37 -15.91 16.96
N VAL A 433 24.98 -14.84 16.26
CA VAL A 433 23.75 -14.09 16.54
C VAL A 433 22.60 -14.68 15.74
N VAL A 434 21.52 -15.10 16.39
CA VAL A 434 20.36 -15.73 15.74
C VAL A 434 19.20 -14.74 15.67
N GLY A 435 18.99 -14.13 14.49
CA GLY A 435 17.90 -13.17 14.24
C GLY A 435 18.33 -11.95 13.42
N GLY A 436 17.45 -11.50 12.52
CA GLY A 436 17.62 -10.29 11.69
C GLY A 436 16.80 -9.08 12.16
N GLY A 437 16.26 -9.11 13.39
CA GLY A 437 15.57 -7.98 14.00
C GLY A 437 16.54 -6.90 14.52
N PRO A 438 16.05 -5.76 15.04
CA PRO A 438 16.90 -4.64 15.46
C PRO A 438 18.05 -5.04 16.40
N SER A 439 17.75 -5.80 17.47
CA SER A 439 18.79 -6.30 18.39
C SER A 439 19.75 -7.29 17.73
N GLY A 440 19.32 -8.04 16.72
CA GLY A 440 20.21 -8.96 16.00
C GLY A 440 21.22 -8.22 15.15
N ASN A 441 20.78 -7.18 14.43
CA ASN A 441 21.64 -6.35 13.59
C ASN A 441 22.58 -5.49 14.45
N ASP A 442 22.08 -4.89 15.54
CA ASP A 442 22.90 -4.10 16.45
C ASP A 442 23.94 -4.95 17.19
N LEU A 443 23.60 -6.14 17.71
CA LEU A 443 24.59 -7.05 18.30
C LEU A 443 25.59 -7.56 17.26
N ALA A 444 25.14 -7.90 16.04
CA ALA A 444 26.06 -8.39 15.01
C ALA A 444 27.09 -7.32 14.62
N SER A 445 26.67 -6.05 14.53
CA SER A 445 27.55 -4.90 14.30
C SER A 445 28.51 -4.66 15.48
N ASP A 446 27.99 -4.57 16.70
CA ASP A 446 28.76 -4.29 17.92
C ASP A 446 29.82 -5.38 18.20
N LEU A 447 29.43 -6.65 18.15
CA LEU A 447 30.33 -7.79 18.30
C LEU A 447 31.44 -7.82 17.24
N SER A 448 31.16 -7.34 16.03
CA SER A 448 32.13 -7.37 14.92
C SER A 448 33.40 -6.53 15.19
N THR A 449 33.36 -5.65 16.20
CA THR A 449 34.49 -4.81 16.64
C THR A 449 35.44 -5.50 17.63
N VAL A 450 35.03 -6.62 18.24
CA VAL A 450 35.74 -7.28 19.35
C VAL A 450 35.85 -8.81 19.20
N ALA A 451 34.85 -9.48 18.64
CA ALA A 451 34.86 -10.93 18.41
C ALA A 451 35.83 -11.32 17.29
N ARG A 452 36.42 -12.52 17.37
CA ARG A 452 37.30 -13.06 16.31
C ARG A 452 36.55 -13.30 15.00
N LYS A 453 35.28 -13.68 15.10
CA LYS A 453 34.35 -13.72 13.95
C LYS A 453 32.91 -13.65 14.44
N THR A 454 32.13 -12.73 13.87
CA THR A 454 30.69 -12.66 14.09
C THR A 454 29.97 -13.35 12.93
N ILE A 455 29.00 -14.20 13.27
CA ILE A 455 28.11 -14.89 12.33
C ILE A 455 26.68 -14.48 12.67
N GLN A 456 25.86 -14.14 11.68
CA GLN A 456 24.44 -13.82 11.87
C GLN A 456 23.56 -14.79 11.08
N SER A 457 22.69 -15.54 11.75
CA SER A 457 21.68 -16.37 11.10
C SER A 457 20.37 -15.60 10.90
N VAL A 458 19.90 -15.52 9.65
CA VAL A 458 18.65 -14.88 9.27
C VAL A 458 17.86 -15.81 8.35
N ARG A 459 16.61 -16.14 8.73
CA ARG A 459 15.78 -17.18 8.06
C ARG A 459 15.30 -16.82 6.63
N SER A 460 15.53 -15.59 6.18
CA SER A 460 14.98 -15.01 4.95
C SER A 460 16.03 -14.17 4.23
N PHE A 461 17.27 -14.64 4.23
CA PHE A 461 18.41 -13.94 3.67
C PHE A 461 19.34 -14.97 3.01
N GLU A 462 19.84 -14.66 1.81
CA GLU A 462 20.81 -15.50 1.13
C GLU A 462 22.21 -15.33 1.73
N ASP A 463 23.05 -16.36 1.63
CA ASP A 463 24.34 -16.38 2.31
C ASP A 463 25.32 -15.32 1.77
N GLU A 464 25.77 -14.42 2.63
CA GLU A 464 26.57 -13.26 2.26
C GLU A 464 27.72 -13.03 3.26
N ASP A 465 28.93 -12.79 2.78
CA ASP A 465 30.13 -12.62 3.62
C ASP A 465 30.63 -11.17 3.61
N LEU A 466 29.82 -10.26 4.20
CA LEU A 466 30.12 -8.83 4.34
C LEU A 466 31.19 -8.55 5.41
N GLY A 467 32.46 -8.76 5.04
CA GLY A 467 33.61 -8.33 5.83
C GLY A 467 33.66 -8.98 7.21
N PRO A 468 33.57 -8.21 8.32
CA PRO A 468 33.71 -8.77 9.66
C PRO A 468 32.49 -9.64 10.06
N VAL A 469 31.28 -9.34 9.56
CA VAL A 469 30.06 -10.12 9.83
C VAL A 469 29.78 -11.09 8.67
N THR A 470 29.68 -12.38 8.99
CA THR A 470 29.24 -13.41 8.04
C THR A 470 27.75 -13.66 8.22
N LYS A 471 26.92 -13.39 7.20
CA LYS A 471 25.49 -13.74 7.22
C LYS A 471 25.30 -15.16 6.71
N ARG A 472 24.37 -15.88 7.32
CA ARG A 472 23.96 -17.23 6.94
C ARG A 472 22.44 -17.37 6.99
N GLY A 473 21.92 -18.29 6.19
CA GLY A 473 20.51 -18.65 6.18
C GLY A 473 20.04 -19.34 7.48
N LYS A 474 19.00 -20.17 7.36
CA LYS A 474 18.42 -20.93 8.47
C LYS A 474 19.36 -22.03 8.95
N ILE A 475 19.50 -22.14 10.27
CA ILE A 475 20.20 -23.23 10.96
C ILE A 475 19.38 -24.53 10.83
N ASP A 476 20.07 -25.62 10.53
CA ASP A 476 19.54 -26.98 10.53
C ASP A 476 19.76 -27.65 11.90
N HIS A 477 21.02 -27.88 12.28
CA HIS A 477 21.39 -28.49 13.57
C HIS A 477 22.74 -28.02 14.13
N PHE A 478 22.97 -28.36 15.40
CA PHE A 478 24.23 -28.20 16.13
C PHE A 478 24.89 -29.56 16.39
N THR A 479 26.20 -29.57 16.64
CA THR A 479 27.02 -30.79 16.82
C THR A 479 27.90 -30.71 18.07
N ALA A 480 28.22 -31.85 18.68
CA ALA A 480 28.96 -31.90 19.95
C ALA A 480 30.40 -31.34 19.85
N ASP A 481 31.08 -31.49 18.71
CA ASP A 481 32.41 -30.95 18.43
C ASP A 481 32.41 -29.43 18.19
N GLY A 482 31.24 -28.82 17.99
CA GLY A 482 31.04 -27.37 18.03
C GLY A 482 30.68 -26.72 16.71
N LEU A 483 30.46 -27.50 15.64
CA LEU A 483 29.92 -27.00 14.37
C LEU A 483 28.42 -26.68 14.49
N VAL A 484 28.03 -25.61 13.81
CA VAL A 484 26.64 -25.28 13.46
C VAL A 484 26.48 -25.52 11.97
N VAL A 485 25.45 -26.28 11.59
CA VAL A 485 25.13 -26.63 10.20
C VAL A 485 23.91 -25.82 9.75
N PHE A 486 23.98 -25.27 8.54
CA PHE A 486 22.92 -24.49 7.92
C PHE A 486 22.22 -25.31 6.82
N GLU A 487 20.95 -25.03 6.53
CA GLU A 487 20.14 -25.83 5.57
C GLU A 487 20.69 -25.86 4.13
N ASN A 488 21.61 -24.96 3.79
CA ASN A 488 22.34 -24.94 2.52
C ASN A 488 23.63 -25.78 2.51
N GLY A 489 23.88 -26.56 3.57
CA GLY A 489 25.05 -27.42 3.71
C GLY A 489 26.33 -26.71 4.18
N LYS A 490 26.34 -25.38 4.33
CA LYS A 490 27.49 -24.69 4.94
C LYS A 490 27.56 -24.97 6.44
N GLN A 491 28.76 -24.84 6.99
CA GLN A 491 29.07 -25.16 8.38
C GLN A 491 29.98 -24.09 8.98
N ALA A 492 29.89 -23.85 10.29
CA ALA A 492 30.81 -22.99 11.02
C ALA A 492 30.98 -23.45 12.48
N HIS A 493 32.22 -23.50 12.97
CA HIS A 493 32.47 -23.67 14.41
C HIS A 493 32.15 -22.38 15.16
N VAL A 494 31.43 -22.52 16.28
CA VAL A 494 30.95 -21.41 17.11
C VAL A 494 31.32 -21.66 18.57
N ASP A 495 31.68 -20.61 19.30
CA ASP A 495 32.06 -20.67 20.72
C ASP A 495 30.93 -20.16 21.64
N GLN A 496 30.12 -19.19 21.19
CA GLN A 496 28.90 -18.74 21.87
C GLN A 496 27.74 -18.46 20.91
N VAL A 497 26.50 -18.69 21.37
CA VAL A 497 25.26 -18.36 20.66
C VAL A 497 24.49 -17.28 21.41
N ILE A 498 24.09 -16.22 20.71
CA ILE A 498 23.19 -15.19 21.21
C ILE A 498 21.90 -15.20 20.40
N LEU A 499 20.81 -15.60 21.05
CA LEU A 499 19.48 -15.58 20.48
C LEU A 499 18.95 -14.13 20.50
N ALA A 500 18.73 -13.55 19.33
CA ALA A 500 18.06 -12.27 19.12
C ALA A 500 16.64 -12.51 18.57
N THR A 501 15.95 -13.48 19.18
CA THR A 501 14.75 -14.15 18.63
C THR A 501 13.42 -13.53 19.07
N GLY A 502 13.46 -12.44 19.85
CA GLY A 502 12.30 -11.63 20.21
C GLY A 502 11.79 -11.87 21.64
N TYR A 503 10.54 -11.47 21.89
CA TYR A 503 9.92 -11.54 23.21
C TYR A 503 8.50 -12.10 23.11
N GLU A 504 8.01 -12.70 24.19
CA GLU A 504 6.64 -13.23 24.28
C GLU A 504 5.64 -12.17 24.77
N TYR A 505 4.46 -12.11 24.15
CA TYR A 505 3.30 -11.36 24.64
C TYR A 505 2.65 -12.07 25.85
N ASP A 506 3.37 -12.08 26.97
CA ASP A 506 2.97 -12.75 28.21
C ASP A 506 2.61 -11.74 29.31
N PHE A 507 1.45 -11.94 29.94
CA PHE A 507 0.86 -11.02 30.93
C PHE A 507 0.35 -11.83 32.15
N PRO A 508 1.26 -12.43 32.94
CA PRO A 508 0.90 -13.40 33.98
C PRO A 508 0.02 -12.84 35.11
N PHE A 509 -0.03 -11.51 35.27
CA PHE A 509 -0.95 -10.85 36.20
C PHE A 509 -2.41 -10.83 35.71
N LEU A 510 -2.70 -11.19 34.46
CA LEU A 510 -4.05 -11.21 33.88
C LEU A 510 -4.47 -12.67 33.59
N PRO A 511 -4.81 -13.49 34.59
CA PRO A 511 -5.09 -14.92 34.41
C PRO A 511 -6.38 -15.21 33.60
N GLN A 512 -7.22 -14.19 33.35
CA GLN A 512 -8.36 -14.26 32.42
C GLN A 512 -7.96 -14.10 30.93
N LEU A 513 -6.66 -13.91 30.62
CA LEU A 513 -6.12 -13.98 29.26
C LEU A 513 -5.56 -15.39 29.00
N PRO A 514 -6.32 -16.31 28.37
CA PRO A 514 -5.86 -17.69 28.16
C PRO A 514 -4.72 -17.75 27.14
N ILE A 515 -3.79 -18.68 27.36
CA ILE A 515 -2.71 -19.00 26.41
C ILE A 515 -3.21 -20.11 25.47
N ARG A 516 -3.15 -19.90 24.14
CA ARG A 516 -3.60 -20.88 23.13
C ARG A 516 -2.71 -20.89 21.89
N ASN A 517 -2.79 -21.96 21.10
CA ASN A 517 -2.13 -22.01 19.79
C ASN A 517 -2.85 -21.07 18.79
N PRO A 518 -2.12 -20.37 17.90
CA PRO A 518 -2.72 -19.48 16.92
C PRO A 518 -3.56 -20.26 15.89
N GLY A 519 -4.67 -19.67 15.44
CA GLY A 519 -5.54 -20.26 14.41
C GLY A 519 -6.42 -21.44 14.87
N VAL A 520 -6.45 -21.74 16.19
CA VAL A 520 -7.30 -22.81 16.75
C VAL A 520 -8.65 -22.30 17.25
N ASP A 521 -8.73 -21.02 17.63
CA ASP A 521 -9.98 -20.33 17.97
C ASP A 521 -9.90 -18.85 17.58
N GLU A 522 -10.95 -18.34 16.94
CA GLU A 522 -11.15 -16.92 16.63
C GLU A 522 -12.38 -16.34 17.33
N THR A 523 -13.07 -17.15 18.15
CA THR A 523 -14.34 -16.81 18.82
C THR A 523 -14.18 -16.24 20.23
N SER A 524 -12.96 -16.18 20.76
CA SER A 524 -12.67 -15.62 22.09
C SER A 524 -11.28 -14.98 22.18
N PHE A 525 -11.11 -14.10 23.18
CA PHE A 525 -9.85 -13.41 23.46
C PHE A 525 -8.76 -14.34 24.03
N TYR A 526 -7.54 -14.29 23.48
CA TYR A 526 -6.39 -15.09 23.92
C TYR A 526 -5.03 -14.45 23.60
N THR A 527 -3.96 -14.98 24.21
CA THR A 527 -2.58 -14.76 23.77
C THR A 527 -2.02 -16.03 23.15
N SER A 528 -1.32 -15.89 22.02
CA SER A 528 -0.54 -16.97 21.41
C SER A 528 0.92 -16.95 21.83
N ARG A 529 1.29 -16.07 22.78
CA ARG A 529 2.66 -15.58 23.06
C ARG A 529 3.33 -14.88 21.88
N ALA A 530 2.90 -15.12 20.64
CA ALA A 530 3.28 -14.38 19.43
C ALA A 530 2.43 -13.12 19.18
N HIS A 531 1.21 -13.06 19.72
CA HIS A 531 0.35 -11.87 19.73
C HIS A 531 -0.68 -11.91 20.87
N ILE A 532 -1.53 -10.88 20.95
CA ILE A 532 -2.84 -10.91 21.61
C ILE A 532 -3.94 -10.76 20.53
N TYR A 533 -4.98 -11.59 20.56
CA TYR A 533 -6.06 -11.59 19.56
C TYR A 533 -7.43 -11.92 20.18
N PRO A 534 -8.54 -11.34 19.70
CA PRO A 534 -8.63 -10.18 18.80
C PRO A 534 -8.50 -8.86 19.57
N LEU A 535 -7.80 -7.88 18.99
CA LEU A 535 -7.67 -6.52 19.55
C LEU A 535 -8.13 -5.46 18.53
N ALA A 536 -9.28 -4.83 18.78
CA ALA A 536 -9.76 -3.67 18.03
C ALA A 536 -8.70 -2.55 18.07
N ARG A 537 -8.30 -2.05 16.89
CA ARG A 537 -7.21 -1.07 16.70
C ARG A 537 -5.88 -1.41 17.40
N HIS A 538 -5.63 -2.70 17.66
CA HIS A 538 -4.53 -3.17 18.50
C HIS A 538 -4.52 -2.61 19.95
N ILE A 539 -5.69 -2.21 20.47
CA ILE A 539 -5.89 -1.60 21.79
C ILE A 539 -6.88 -2.40 22.64
N PHE A 540 -8.12 -2.56 22.16
CA PHE A 540 -9.23 -3.03 23.00
C PHE A 540 -9.56 -4.50 22.73
N PRO A 541 -9.66 -5.36 23.75
CA PRO A 541 -10.14 -6.73 23.58
C PRO A 541 -11.54 -6.81 22.98
N LEU A 542 -11.67 -7.70 22.00
CA LEU A 542 -12.94 -8.16 21.46
C LEU A 542 -13.20 -9.60 21.93
N LEU A 543 -14.46 -10.02 21.95
CA LEU A 543 -14.88 -11.38 22.32
C LEU A 543 -14.43 -11.79 23.74
N THR A 544 -14.79 -10.95 24.70
CA THR A 544 -14.51 -11.05 26.14
C THR A 544 -15.80 -11.02 26.97
N SER A 545 -15.73 -11.42 28.24
CA SER A 545 -16.87 -11.29 29.18
C SER A 545 -17.05 -9.86 29.71
N PHE A 546 -15.99 -9.04 29.70
CA PHE A 546 -15.96 -7.70 30.25
C PHE A 546 -16.21 -6.61 29.19
N PRO A 547 -16.82 -5.45 29.55
CA PRO A 547 -17.20 -4.41 28.59
C PRO A 547 -16.02 -3.80 27.82
N LEU A 548 -16.28 -3.30 26.62
CA LEU A 548 -15.31 -2.50 25.86
C LEU A 548 -14.86 -1.29 26.68
N GLY A 549 -13.55 -1.03 26.72
CA GLY A 549 -12.98 0.07 27.50
C GLY A 549 -12.87 -0.19 29.01
N SER A 550 -13.35 -1.33 29.53
CA SER A 550 -12.97 -1.80 30.89
C SER A 550 -11.47 -2.12 30.97
N ILE A 551 -10.87 -2.57 29.87
CA ILE A 551 -9.43 -2.81 29.72
C ILE A 551 -8.94 -2.34 28.35
N ALA A 552 -7.73 -1.81 28.30
CA ALA A 552 -7.06 -1.40 27.07
C ALA A 552 -5.55 -1.70 27.14
N PHE A 553 -4.97 -2.13 26.03
CA PHE A 553 -3.54 -2.38 25.88
C PHE A 553 -2.91 -1.26 25.05
N ILE A 554 -1.76 -0.73 25.51
CA ILE A 554 -1.09 0.41 24.86
C ILE A 554 0.40 0.07 24.66
N GLY A 555 0.90 0.26 23.44
CA GLY A 555 2.27 -0.11 23.06
C GLY A 555 2.48 -1.60 22.73
N ILE A 556 1.45 -2.24 22.18
CA ILE A 556 1.50 -3.61 21.65
C ILE A 556 2.10 -3.68 20.22
N PRO A 557 1.81 -2.75 19.30
CA PRO A 557 2.36 -2.77 17.93
C PRO A 557 3.88 -2.53 17.84
N VAL A 558 4.49 -3.07 16.78
CA VAL A 558 5.96 -3.11 16.57
C VAL A 558 6.38 -2.72 15.14
N ARG A 559 7.68 -2.41 14.98
CA ARG A 559 8.33 -1.88 13.76
C ARG A 559 7.83 -0.51 13.27
N LEU A 560 7.82 0.46 14.19
CA LEU A 560 7.19 1.77 14.01
C LEU A 560 7.82 2.82 14.95
N ALA A 561 7.44 4.09 14.78
CA ALA A 561 7.76 5.21 15.68
C ALA A 561 6.91 5.15 16.97
N PRO A 562 7.49 4.80 18.13
CA PRO A 562 6.71 4.30 19.27
C PRO A 562 5.94 5.39 20.03
N PHE A 563 6.61 6.45 20.49
CA PHE A 563 6.00 7.40 21.42
C PHE A 563 4.83 8.20 20.79
N PRO A 564 4.88 8.62 19.50
CA PRO A 564 3.73 9.23 18.84
C PRO A 564 2.50 8.31 18.74
N LEU A 565 2.72 7.00 18.53
CA LEU A 565 1.62 6.03 18.52
C LEU A 565 1.03 5.87 19.93
N PHE A 566 1.86 5.86 20.97
CA PHE A 566 1.38 5.72 22.35
C PHE A 566 0.47 6.88 22.76
N GLU A 567 0.77 8.13 22.38
CA GLU A 567 -0.15 9.26 22.62
C GLU A 567 -1.46 9.15 21.82
N ALA A 568 -1.42 8.63 20.58
CA ALA A 568 -2.64 8.42 19.78
C ALA A 568 -3.54 7.30 20.36
N GLN A 569 -2.96 6.15 20.72
CA GLN A 569 -3.68 5.07 21.40
C GLN A 569 -4.25 5.56 22.75
N ALA A 570 -3.44 6.25 23.55
CA ALA A 570 -3.84 6.78 24.86
C ALA A 570 -4.94 7.85 24.79
N LEU A 571 -5.02 8.63 23.71
CA LEU A 571 -6.09 9.60 23.50
C LEU A 571 -7.42 8.92 23.18
N LEU A 572 -7.41 7.91 22.30
CA LEU A 572 -8.61 7.13 21.98
C LEU A 572 -9.11 6.37 23.22
N VAL A 573 -8.22 5.76 23.99
CA VAL A 573 -8.57 5.09 25.26
C VAL A 573 -9.21 6.06 26.26
N ALA A 574 -8.63 7.25 26.45
CA ALA A 574 -9.19 8.26 27.34
C ALA A 574 -10.62 8.69 26.92
N ARG A 575 -10.86 8.87 25.60
CA ARG A 575 -12.17 9.28 25.06
C ARG A 575 -13.22 8.17 25.00
N VAL A 576 -12.81 6.90 24.94
CA VAL A 576 -13.71 5.76 25.15
C VAL A 576 -14.09 5.64 26.62
N ILE A 577 -13.15 5.79 27.55
CA ILE A 577 -13.43 5.77 29.00
C ILE A 577 -14.30 6.96 29.44
N SER A 578 -14.15 8.13 28.81
CA SER A 578 -14.99 9.31 29.09
C SER A 578 -16.36 9.28 28.41
N GLY A 579 -16.65 8.25 27.60
CA GLY A 579 -17.91 8.11 26.85
C GLY A 579 -18.08 9.10 25.70
N ARG A 580 -17.05 9.88 25.34
CA ARG A 580 -17.08 10.79 24.19
C ARG A 580 -16.95 10.06 22.84
N VAL A 581 -16.40 8.84 22.86
CA VAL A 581 -16.24 7.97 21.69
C VAL A 581 -16.79 6.58 22.01
N SER A 582 -17.54 6.01 21.07
CA SER A 582 -17.96 4.61 21.07
C SER A 582 -17.47 3.92 19.81
N LEU A 583 -17.12 2.63 19.89
CA LEU A 583 -16.70 1.83 18.74
C LEU A 583 -17.76 0.76 18.42
N ASP A 584 -18.01 0.54 17.13
CA ASP A 584 -18.86 -0.54 16.64
C ASP A 584 -18.12 -1.88 16.75
N LEU A 585 -18.49 -2.70 17.73
CA LEU A 585 -17.89 -4.01 17.99
C LEU A 585 -17.99 -4.97 16.80
N GLY A 586 -19.06 -4.88 16.01
CA GLY A 586 -19.23 -5.73 14.81
C GLY A 586 -18.23 -5.33 13.73
N ARG A 587 -18.13 -4.02 13.46
CA ARG A 587 -17.17 -3.47 12.49
C ARG A 587 -15.72 -3.69 12.91
N GLU A 588 -15.38 -3.48 14.18
CA GLU A 588 -14.02 -3.69 14.69
C GLU A 588 -13.60 -5.17 14.63
N LEU A 589 -14.53 -6.10 14.89
CA LEU A 589 -14.29 -7.53 14.72
C LEU A 589 -14.09 -7.91 13.25
N GLU A 590 -14.89 -7.37 12.34
CA GLU A 590 -14.76 -7.66 10.91
C GLU A 590 -13.44 -7.13 10.34
N LEU A 591 -13.01 -5.93 10.75
CA LEU A 591 -11.68 -5.41 10.41
C LEU A 591 -10.55 -6.28 10.97
N CYS A 592 -10.75 -6.95 12.12
CA CYS A 592 -9.80 -7.93 12.62
C CYS A 592 -9.75 -9.19 11.75
N LYS A 593 -10.89 -9.69 11.24
CA LYS A 593 -10.93 -10.83 10.31
C LYS A 593 -10.27 -10.49 8.98
N THR A 594 -10.65 -9.38 8.33
CA THR A 594 -10.09 -8.97 7.03
C THR A 594 -8.57 -8.77 7.09
N ARG A 595 -8.03 -8.30 8.22
CA ARG A 595 -6.57 -8.25 8.41
C ARG A 595 -5.96 -9.64 8.61
N ASN A 596 -6.64 -10.54 9.31
CA ASN A 596 -6.17 -11.91 9.57
C ASN A 596 -6.13 -12.73 8.27
N GLU A 597 -7.19 -12.68 7.45
CA GLU A 597 -7.30 -13.29 6.14
C GLU A 597 -6.15 -12.85 5.20
N LYS A 598 -5.95 -11.54 5.05
CA LYS A 598 -4.83 -10.98 4.25
C LYS A 598 -3.45 -11.42 4.72
N LEU A 599 -3.27 -11.61 6.03
CA LEU A 599 -2.02 -12.15 6.57
C LEU A 599 -1.90 -13.66 6.32
N ILE A 600 -3.00 -14.43 6.36
CA ILE A 600 -3.02 -15.86 6.04
C ILE A 600 -2.61 -16.10 4.57
N GLU A 601 -3.12 -15.30 3.63
CA GLU A 601 -2.77 -15.35 2.21
C GLU A 601 -1.25 -15.18 1.98
N VAL A 602 -0.65 -14.17 2.60
CA VAL A 602 0.77 -13.84 2.48
C VAL A 602 1.67 -14.84 3.21
N TYR A 603 1.31 -15.23 4.43
CA TYR A 603 2.22 -15.96 5.33
C TYR A 603 2.01 -17.47 5.38
N LYS A 604 0.81 -17.97 5.02
CA LYS A 604 0.47 -19.40 4.86
C LYS A 604 0.82 -20.30 6.07
N SER A 605 0.89 -19.72 7.27
CA SER A 605 1.15 -20.39 8.56
C SER A 605 0.56 -19.55 9.69
N PRO A 606 -0.26 -20.12 10.60
CA PRO A 606 -0.84 -19.39 11.73
C PRO A 606 0.22 -18.74 12.64
N GLU A 607 1.39 -19.34 12.78
CA GLU A 607 2.50 -18.84 13.60
C GLU A 607 3.21 -17.64 12.94
N ARG A 608 3.30 -17.64 11.61
CA ARG A 608 3.82 -16.51 10.83
C ARG A 608 2.82 -15.36 10.78
N VAL A 609 1.53 -15.65 10.62
CA VAL A 609 0.43 -14.68 10.78
C VAL A 609 0.51 -14.06 12.18
N ALA A 610 0.60 -14.89 13.22
CA ALA A 610 0.59 -14.44 14.59
C ALA A 610 1.72 -13.45 14.89
N ARG A 611 2.96 -13.78 14.50
CA ARG A 611 4.14 -12.90 14.70
C ARG A 611 4.10 -11.60 13.88
N ASN A 612 3.27 -11.50 12.84
CA ASN A 612 3.12 -10.27 12.03
C ASN A 612 1.82 -9.51 12.31
N TRP A 613 0.92 -10.07 13.15
CA TRP A 613 -0.38 -9.46 13.50
C TRP A 613 -0.27 -8.00 13.96
N HIS A 614 0.72 -7.73 14.82
CA HIS A 614 0.99 -6.42 15.41
C HIS A 614 2.06 -5.59 14.68
N VAL A 615 2.49 -6.00 13.48
CA VAL A 615 3.45 -5.23 12.67
C VAL A 615 2.73 -4.11 11.90
N LEU A 616 3.19 -2.88 12.08
CA LEU A 616 2.74 -1.70 11.34
C LEU A 616 3.97 -1.01 10.71
N ASP A 617 4.54 -1.65 9.70
CA ASP A 617 5.76 -1.20 9.03
C ASP A 617 5.46 -0.16 7.93
N GLY A 618 6.50 0.53 7.44
CA GLY A 618 6.37 1.53 6.36
C GLY A 618 5.36 2.64 6.67
N ASP A 619 4.54 3.02 5.68
CA ASP A 619 3.58 4.12 5.83
C ASP A 619 2.32 3.77 6.64
N ALA A 620 2.05 2.48 6.86
CA ALA A 620 0.84 2.01 7.55
C ALA A 620 0.74 2.52 9.01
N GLN A 621 1.87 2.78 9.68
CA GLN A 621 1.89 3.38 11.02
C GLN A 621 1.33 4.80 11.05
N PHE A 622 1.53 5.59 9.99
CA PHE A 622 1.12 6.99 9.93
C PHE A 622 -0.38 7.08 9.64
N ALA A 623 -0.85 6.33 8.66
CA ALA A 623 -2.28 6.17 8.38
C ALA A 623 -3.06 5.65 9.60
N HIS A 624 -2.51 4.66 10.34
CA HIS A 624 -3.14 4.19 11.56
C HIS A 624 -3.13 5.23 12.70
N ARG A 625 -2.07 6.04 12.81
CA ARG A 625 -2.01 7.15 13.80
C ARG A 625 -3.06 8.22 13.51
N GLU A 626 -3.27 8.56 12.24
CA GLU A 626 -4.34 9.47 11.80
C GLU A 626 -5.73 8.88 12.02
N GLU A 627 -5.92 7.60 11.72
CA GLU A 627 -7.17 6.89 12.00
C GLU A 627 -7.51 6.90 13.51
N LEU A 628 -6.53 6.65 14.38
CA LEU A 628 -6.72 6.75 15.84
C LEU A 628 -7.10 8.18 16.28
N TRP A 629 -6.51 9.21 15.66
CA TRP A 629 -6.87 10.61 15.92
C TRP A 629 -8.29 10.94 15.41
N HIS A 630 -8.66 10.50 14.21
CA HIS A 630 -10.01 10.70 13.66
C HIS A 630 -11.08 9.96 14.45
N LEU A 631 -10.84 8.71 14.86
CA LEU A 631 -11.71 7.97 15.78
C LEU A 631 -11.82 8.63 17.15
N ALA A 632 -10.76 9.30 17.62
CA ALA A 632 -10.78 10.11 18.83
C ALA A 632 -11.51 11.46 18.65
N GLY A 633 -11.86 11.88 17.43
CA GLY A 633 -12.47 13.18 17.14
C GLY A 633 -11.47 14.33 16.97
N GLU A 634 -10.26 14.05 16.50
CA GLU A 634 -9.24 15.05 16.16
C GLU A 634 -8.97 15.09 14.64
N SER A 635 -8.91 16.28 14.07
CA SER A 635 -8.52 16.49 12.65
C SER A 635 -7.00 16.73 12.53
N ARG A 636 -6.20 15.76 12.96
CA ARG A 636 -4.72 15.83 12.93
C ARG A 636 -4.15 14.92 11.86
N THR A 637 -3.15 15.40 11.14
CA THR A 637 -2.34 14.63 10.19
C THR A 637 -0.91 14.46 10.70
N CYS A 638 -0.17 13.52 10.11
CA CYS A 638 1.25 13.34 10.29
C CYS A 638 2.03 14.43 9.54
N PRO A 639 3.07 15.03 10.13
CA PRO A 639 3.97 15.91 9.38
C PRO A 639 4.63 15.12 8.23
N GLU A 640 4.63 15.67 7.02
CA GLU A 640 5.05 14.94 5.80
C GLU A 640 6.51 14.45 5.89
N TRP A 641 7.42 15.29 6.43
CA TRP A 641 8.82 14.92 6.73
C TRP A 641 8.95 13.66 7.59
N SER A 642 7.94 13.31 8.40
CA SER A 642 8.02 12.16 9.30
C SER A 642 7.92 10.81 8.59
N SER A 643 7.30 10.73 7.41
CA SER A 643 7.37 9.53 6.56
C SER A 643 8.72 9.45 5.82
N GLU A 644 9.16 10.57 5.22
CA GLU A 644 10.42 10.68 4.49
C GLU A 644 11.63 10.27 5.33
N ILE A 645 11.79 10.90 6.51
CA ILE A 645 12.88 10.60 7.43
C ILE A 645 12.73 9.19 8.04
N TYR A 646 11.52 8.66 8.22
CA TYR A 646 11.33 7.26 8.62
C TYR A 646 11.78 6.27 7.52
N LYS A 647 11.67 6.63 6.24
CA LYS A 647 12.22 5.84 5.13
C LYS A 647 13.75 5.94 5.12
N ALA A 648 14.31 7.15 5.23
CA ALA A 648 15.75 7.40 5.25
C ALA A 648 16.51 6.93 6.52
N LYS A 649 15.79 6.48 7.57
CA LYS A 649 16.33 6.18 8.92
C LYS A 649 17.55 5.25 8.97
N VAL A 650 17.75 4.38 7.99
CA VAL A 650 18.89 3.44 7.96
C VAL A 650 20.16 4.19 7.53
N VAL A 651 20.11 4.84 6.37
CA VAL A 651 21.20 5.70 5.85
C VAL A 651 21.58 6.74 6.91
N LEU A 652 20.61 7.47 7.46
CA LEU A 652 20.84 8.47 8.51
C LEU A 652 21.52 7.89 9.77
N ARG A 653 21.27 6.61 10.13
CA ARG A 653 21.90 6.00 11.30
C ARG A 653 23.34 5.59 11.02
N ASP A 654 23.64 5.14 9.81
CA ASP A 654 24.98 4.71 9.45
C ASP A 654 25.91 5.91 9.14
N GLU A 655 25.40 6.97 8.50
CA GLU A 655 26.09 8.28 8.42
C GLU A 655 26.35 8.85 9.83
N TRP A 656 25.36 8.81 10.74
CA TRP A 656 25.55 9.31 12.12
C TRP A 656 26.54 8.44 12.92
N ARG A 657 26.60 7.13 12.68
CA ARG A 657 27.63 6.24 13.24
C ARG A 657 29.03 6.65 12.79
N ASP A 658 29.18 7.10 11.56
CA ASP A 658 30.47 7.60 11.06
C ASP A 658 30.84 8.97 11.64
N LEU A 659 29.89 9.91 11.80
CA LEU A 659 30.13 11.15 12.56
C LEU A 659 30.50 10.89 14.04
N VAL A 660 29.97 9.83 14.67
CA VAL A 660 30.40 9.40 16.01
C VAL A 660 31.80 8.76 15.96
N ARG A 661 32.13 8.04 14.89
CA ARG A 661 33.43 7.38 14.68
C ARG A 661 34.57 8.37 14.39
N THR A 662 34.30 9.50 13.75
CA THR A 662 35.28 10.59 13.55
C THR A 662 35.35 11.56 14.73
N GLY A 663 34.35 11.57 15.61
CA GLY A 663 34.25 12.48 16.75
C GLY A 663 33.56 13.82 16.44
N GLU A 664 32.90 13.92 15.29
CA GLU A 664 32.24 15.15 14.82
C GLU A 664 30.80 15.29 15.31
N ALA A 665 30.13 14.20 15.73
CA ALA A 665 28.72 14.20 16.14
C ALA A 665 28.36 15.25 17.21
N ASP A 666 29.29 15.59 18.10
CA ASP A 666 29.10 16.67 19.10
C ASP A 666 29.02 18.06 18.45
N SER A 667 29.82 18.33 17.42
CA SER A 667 29.75 19.60 16.67
C SER A 667 28.49 19.71 15.81
N TRP A 668 28.04 18.60 15.20
CA TRP A 668 26.79 18.53 14.42
C TRP A 668 25.54 18.65 15.29
N SER A 669 25.59 18.23 16.55
CA SER A 669 24.47 18.37 17.49
C SER A 669 24.37 19.79 18.08
N LYS A 670 25.49 20.52 18.17
CA LYS A 670 25.62 21.74 18.98
C LYS A 670 24.68 22.87 18.52
N GLY A 671 23.83 23.33 19.42
CA GLY A 671 22.84 24.40 19.20
C GLY A 671 21.54 23.91 18.54
N VAL A 672 21.50 22.69 18.01
CA VAL A 672 20.30 22.14 17.38
C VAL A 672 19.21 21.93 18.42
N GLY A 673 18.03 22.51 18.17
CA GLY A 673 16.86 22.46 19.05
C GLY A 673 16.65 23.70 19.90
N GLU A 674 17.50 24.72 19.79
CA GLU A 674 17.26 26.03 20.43
C GLU A 674 16.14 26.82 19.74
N GLY A 675 15.97 26.68 18.42
CA GLY A 675 14.82 27.13 17.63
C GLY A 675 13.63 26.14 17.63
N GLY A 676 13.76 25.01 18.32
CA GLY A 676 12.73 23.98 18.47
C GLY A 676 12.81 22.89 17.41
N MET A 677 11.65 22.34 17.00
CA MET A 677 11.61 21.14 16.14
C MET A 677 12.16 21.37 14.72
N LYS A 678 12.24 22.62 14.24
CA LYS A 678 12.70 22.94 12.87
C LYS A 678 14.18 22.62 12.67
N ASP A 679 15.02 23.01 13.62
CA ASP A 679 16.48 22.80 13.59
C ASP A 679 16.81 21.31 13.43
N TRP A 680 16.04 20.44 14.08
CA TRP A 680 16.20 18.99 13.99
C TRP A 680 15.81 18.45 12.62
N VAL A 681 14.73 18.98 12.03
CA VAL A 681 14.28 18.61 10.68
C VAL A 681 15.32 19.07 9.65
N GLU A 682 15.87 20.27 9.80
CA GLU A 682 16.98 20.79 8.98
C GLU A 682 18.22 19.89 9.09
N LEU A 683 18.69 19.58 10.32
CA LEU A 683 19.81 18.64 10.55
C LEU A 683 19.59 17.28 9.85
N MET A 684 18.37 16.73 9.91
CA MET A 684 18.06 15.44 9.28
C MET A 684 18.07 15.53 7.75
N HIS A 685 17.51 16.58 7.14
CA HIS A 685 17.59 16.75 5.68
C HIS A 685 19.02 17.03 5.21
N THR A 686 19.81 17.82 5.95
CA THR A 686 21.25 17.99 5.69
C THR A 686 22.01 16.67 5.79
N GLY A 687 21.66 15.80 6.76
CA GLY A 687 22.20 14.45 6.84
C GLY A 687 21.86 13.60 5.60
N THR A 688 20.64 13.69 5.07
CA THR A 688 20.26 12.93 3.86
C THR A 688 20.98 13.38 2.57
N SER A 689 21.47 14.62 2.49
CA SER A 689 22.14 15.12 1.27
C SER A 689 23.61 14.70 1.12
N PHE A 690 24.22 14.04 2.11
CA PHE A 690 25.59 13.49 2.00
C PHE A 690 25.70 12.22 1.14
N SER A 691 24.58 11.58 0.79
CA SER A 691 24.54 10.38 -0.06
C SER A 691 24.88 10.62 -1.56
N GLN A 692 25.54 11.74 -1.89
CA GLN A 692 26.18 11.99 -3.19
C GLN A 692 27.69 12.18 -3.01
N PRO A 693 28.55 11.52 -3.81
CA PRO A 693 30.00 11.54 -3.62
C PRO A 693 30.65 12.84 -4.15
N MET A 694 30.48 13.95 -3.42
CA MET A 694 31.20 15.19 -3.69
C MET A 694 32.62 15.16 -3.08
N TRP A 695 33.62 15.07 -3.95
CA TRP A 695 35.02 15.34 -3.61
C TRP A 695 35.26 16.83 -3.38
N PHE A 696 35.22 17.32 -2.13
CA PHE A 696 35.99 18.50 -1.72
C PHE A 696 36.35 18.46 -0.22
N SER A 697 37.63 18.72 0.09
CA SER A 697 38.12 18.84 1.47
C SER A 697 37.77 20.19 2.10
N PRO A 698 37.65 20.28 3.44
CA PRO A 698 37.04 21.43 4.10
C PRO A 698 37.94 22.67 4.15
N LEU A 699 37.36 23.84 3.85
CA LEU A 699 37.91 25.15 4.25
C LEU A 699 37.16 25.65 5.49
N VAL A 700 37.85 25.61 6.63
CA VAL A 700 37.37 26.17 7.90
C VAL A 700 37.26 27.68 7.78
N PHE A 701 36.09 28.25 8.06
CA PHE A 701 35.97 29.66 8.45
C PHE A 701 35.04 29.84 9.65
N SER A 702 35.60 30.42 10.72
CA SER A 702 34.90 30.74 11.95
C SER A 702 34.12 32.05 11.84
N SER A 703 32.97 32.11 12.53
CA SER A 703 32.11 33.28 12.65
C SER A 703 32.82 34.55 13.14
N THR A 704 33.02 35.54 12.26
CA THR A 704 33.30 36.94 12.66
C THR A 704 32.81 37.91 11.57
N CYS A 705 32.60 39.17 11.96
CA CYS A 705 32.31 40.33 11.10
C CYS A 705 30.95 40.34 10.39
N ILE A 706 29.97 40.98 11.05
CA ILE A 706 28.78 41.56 10.43
C ILE A 706 29.20 42.74 9.53
N GLY A 707 28.64 42.80 8.32
CA GLY A 707 28.60 44.01 7.48
C GLY A 707 29.27 43.90 6.11
N VAL A 708 28.64 44.48 5.09
CA VAL A 708 29.04 44.48 3.66
C VAL A 708 28.97 43.06 3.05
N VAL A 709 28.10 42.73 2.10
CA VAL A 709 27.72 43.46 0.87
C VAL A 709 26.19 43.48 0.67
N ALA A 710 25.63 44.67 0.48
CA ALA A 710 24.29 44.86 -0.10
C ALA A 710 24.42 45.63 -1.43
N SER A 711 25.06 45.01 -2.41
CA SER A 711 25.25 45.54 -3.78
C SER A 711 25.76 44.45 -4.72
N LEU A 712 24.89 43.91 -5.58
CA LEU A 712 25.18 43.31 -6.91
C LEU A 712 23.90 42.68 -7.51
N ALA A 713 22.79 43.43 -7.56
CA ALA A 713 21.50 42.89 -8.01
C ALA A 713 20.55 43.91 -8.69
N SER A 714 21.08 44.97 -9.33
CA SER A 714 20.32 45.73 -10.34
C SER A 714 21.21 46.65 -11.17
N GLU A 715 21.63 46.20 -12.35
CA GLU A 715 21.69 47.06 -13.56
C GLU A 715 21.89 46.23 -14.84
N HIS A 716 20.77 45.76 -15.41
CA HIS A 716 20.67 45.45 -16.84
C HIS A 716 19.24 45.71 -17.33
N LEU A 717 18.89 46.99 -17.43
CA LEU A 717 17.84 47.61 -18.28
C LEU A 717 17.79 49.12 -17.96
N GLY A 718 18.78 49.86 -18.45
CA GLY A 718 18.99 51.26 -18.06
C GLY A 718 18.13 52.28 -18.82
N LEU A 719 17.49 53.19 -18.09
CA LEU A 719 17.00 54.49 -18.59
C LEU A 719 17.38 55.60 -17.59
N LYS A 720 17.76 56.77 -18.10
CA LYS A 720 18.35 57.89 -17.33
C LYS A 720 17.28 58.83 -16.76
N VAL A 721 17.58 59.53 -15.66
CA VAL A 721 17.86 61.00 -15.64
C VAL A 721 18.06 61.56 -14.21
N GLU A 722 19.24 62.16 -14.00
CA GLU A 722 19.65 63.26 -13.08
C GLU A 722 19.41 63.26 -11.55
N HIS A 723 20.29 64.00 -10.86
CA HIS A 723 20.38 64.16 -9.41
C HIS A 723 19.56 65.32 -8.84
N LYS A 724 19.15 65.21 -7.57
CA LYS A 724 19.69 66.09 -6.50
C LYS A 724 19.45 65.57 -5.06
N ASN A 725 20.48 65.78 -4.25
CA ASN A 725 20.55 65.62 -2.78
C ASN A 725 20.10 66.96 -2.10
N PRO A 726 20.00 67.14 -0.76
CA PRO A 726 20.44 66.23 0.33
C PRO A 726 19.57 66.14 1.63
N THR A 727 19.94 65.19 2.51
CA THR A 727 20.00 65.26 4.01
C THR A 727 18.76 65.44 4.93
N ASN A 728 18.63 64.47 5.85
CA ASN A 728 18.71 64.59 7.32
C ASN A 728 17.50 64.34 8.27
N SER A 729 17.81 63.48 9.26
CA SER A 729 17.48 63.53 10.71
C SER A 729 16.04 63.38 11.23
N SER A 730 15.75 62.14 11.66
CA SER A 730 15.58 61.73 13.08
C SER A 730 14.26 61.94 13.87
N HIS A 731 13.77 60.80 14.38
CA HIS A 731 13.43 60.50 15.80
C HIS A 731 12.04 60.80 16.41
N PHE A 732 11.55 59.79 17.16
CA PHE A 732 10.43 59.77 18.14
C PHE A 732 9.01 60.07 17.59
N GLN A 733 7.92 59.75 18.30
CA GLN A 733 7.46 58.48 18.90
C GLN A 733 5.99 58.68 19.34
N ASP A 734 5.27 57.58 19.50
CA ASP A 734 4.06 57.40 20.31
C ASP A 734 2.72 58.15 20.02
N GLU A 735 1.68 57.34 20.20
CA GLU A 735 0.22 57.51 20.22
C GLU A 735 -0.32 58.32 21.45
N PRO A 736 -1.66 58.43 21.75
CA PRO A 736 -2.87 58.09 20.96
C PRO A 736 -4.03 59.14 21.03
N SER A 737 -5.19 58.77 20.43
CA SER A 737 -6.57 59.15 20.84
C SER A 737 -7.10 60.57 20.51
N SER A 738 -8.41 60.87 20.54
CA SER A 738 -9.62 60.12 20.13
C SER A 738 -10.85 61.04 20.08
N SER A 739 -11.83 60.77 19.19
CA SER A 739 -13.11 61.50 19.03
C SER A 739 -13.01 62.99 18.61
N GLY A 740 -14.01 63.61 17.96
CA GLY A 740 -15.27 63.12 17.38
C GLY A 740 -16.14 64.30 16.89
N ASN A 741 -17.14 64.03 16.02
CA ASN A 741 -18.04 65.02 15.38
C ASN A 741 -17.36 65.95 14.34
N MET A 742 -17.98 66.47 13.27
CA MET A 742 -19.25 66.25 12.53
C MET A 742 -19.13 67.12 11.23
N GLN A 743 -19.74 66.89 10.05
CA GLN A 743 -20.97 66.17 9.67
C GLN A 743 -20.82 65.40 8.33
N PHE A 744 -21.93 65.21 7.59
CA PHE A 744 -22.08 64.43 6.36
C PHE A 744 -21.79 65.20 5.06
N VAL A 745 -21.17 64.52 4.09
CA VAL A 745 -21.57 64.58 2.67
C VAL A 745 -21.71 63.14 2.18
N LEU A 746 -22.81 62.82 1.50
CA LEU A 746 -23.18 61.44 1.15
C LEU A 746 -22.79 61.10 -0.29
N ALA A 747 -21.75 60.28 -0.45
CA ALA A 747 -21.39 59.61 -1.70
C ALA A 747 -21.07 58.14 -1.41
N LEU A 748 -21.66 57.22 -2.17
CA LEU A 748 -21.53 55.78 -1.95
C LEU A 748 -20.20 55.24 -2.49
N ALA A 749 -19.16 55.34 -1.66
CA ALA A 749 -17.92 54.60 -1.86
C ALA A 749 -18.09 53.16 -1.36
N SER A 750 -18.44 52.23 -2.26
CA SER A 750 -18.35 50.80 -1.98
C SER A 750 -16.90 50.45 -1.65
N ALA A 751 -16.66 49.87 -0.47
CA ALA A 751 -15.32 49.63 0.02
C ALA A 751 -14.57 48.62 -0.86
N ALA A 752 -13.59 49.09 -1.62
CA ALA A 752 -12.56 48.25 -2.21
C ALA A 752 -11.66 47.72 -1.08
N THR A 753 -12.11 46.66 -0.42
CA THR A 753 -11.25 45.91 0.50
C THR A 753 -10.07 45.38 -0.30
N LEU A 754 -8.85 45.77 0.10
CA LEU A 754 -7.62 45.16 -0.43
C LEU A 754 -7.52 43.74 0.13
N VAL A 755 -8.28 42.84 -0.49
CA VAL A 755 -8.07 41.40 -0.39
C VAL A 755 -6.73 41.14 -1.04
N LEU A 756 -5.67 41.11 -0.20
CA LEU A 756 -4.46 40.39 -0.56
C LEU A 756 -4.92 38.98 -0.98
N PRO A 757 -4.56 38.51 -2.19
CA PRO A 757 -4.98 37.19 -2.62
C PRO A 757 -4.35 36.16 -1.68
N VAL A 758 -5.17 35.61 -0.81
CA VAL A 758 -4.85 34.34 -0.14
C VAL A 758 -4.69 33.35 -1.28
N ALA A 759 -3.45 32.93 -1.53
CA ALA A 759 -3.17 31.96 -2.57
C ALA A 759 -4.02 30.72 -2.28
N ALA A 760 -4.96 30.42 -3.18
CA ALA A 760 -5.89 29.32 -3.00
C ALA A 760 -5.07 28.04 -2.82
N GLN A 761 -5.24 27.35 -1.68
CA GLN A 761 -4.49 26.15 -1.38
C GLN A 761 -5.10 24.98 -2.17
N CYS A 762 -4.79 24.94 -3.47
CA CYS A 762 -5.25 23.93 -4.40
C CYS A 762 -4.83 22.55 -3.92
N GLU A 763 -5.82 21.66 -3.74
CA GLU A 763 -5.55 20.26 -3.40
C GLU A 763 -4.88 19.56 -4.59
N ASP A 764 -3.92 18.68 -4.29
CA ASP A 764 -3.31 17.82 -5.31
C ASP A 764 -4.38 16.96 -5.98
N TYR A 765 -4.45 16.97 -7.32
CA TYR A 765 -5.50 16.26 -8.04
C TYR A 765 -5.44 14.73 -7.84
N SER A 766 -4.27 14.18 -7.48
CA SER A 766 -4.12 12.78 -7.06
C SER A 766 -4.91 12.43 -5.78
N LYS A 767 -5.19 13.43 -4.92
CA LYS A 767 -6.04 13.33 -3.73
C LYS A 767 -7.49 13.74 -4.05
N TYR A 768 -7.67 14.87 -4.75
CA TYR A 768 -8.97 15.42 -5.11
C TYR A 768 -9.86 14.42 -5.89
N SER A 769 -9.26 13.67 -6.83
CA SER A 769 -9.94 12.67 -7.66
C SER A 769 -10.47 11.46 -6.89
N THR A 770 -10.00 11.19 -5.66
CA THR A 770 -10.34 9.97 -4.90
C THR A 770 -11.73 9.97 -4.27
N LYS A 771 -12.46 11.09 -4.29
CA LYS A 771 -13.72 11.31 -3.57
C LYS A 771 -14.69 12.12 -4.42
N PRO A 772 -16.02 11.94 -4.30
CA PRO A 772 -16.99 12.80 -4.99
C PRO A 772 -16.88 14.29 -4.59
N GLN A 773 -16.90 15.18 -5.58
CA GLN A 773 -16.68 16.62 -5.42
C GLN A 773 -17.90 17.46 -5.88
N GLY A 774 -18.08 18.63 -5.26
CA GLY A 774 -19.09 19.62 -5.69
C GLY A 774 -20.54 19.15 -5.57
N ILE A 775 -21.37 19.54 -6.54
CA ILE A 775 -22.82 19.24 -6.57
C ILE A 775 -23.08 18.09 -7.57
N PRO A 776 -23.82 17.04 -7.18
CA PRO A 776 -24.31 15.99 -8.10
C PRO A 776 -25.00 16.51 -9.36
N SER A 777 -24.97 15.72 -10.43
CA SER A 777 -25.83 15.87 -11.60
C SER A 777 -27.32 15.72 -11.21
N ALA A 778 -28.21 16.11 -12.13
CA ALA A 778 -29.64 15.84 -12.02
C ALA A 778 -30.05 14.48 -12.64
N GLY A 779 -29.08 13.58 -12.85
CA GLY A 779 -29.28 12.27 -13.46
C GLY A 779 -29.69 11.19 -12.46
N VAL A 780 -29.66 9.92 -12.89
CA VAL A 780 -30.02 8.77 -12.06
C VAL A 780 -28.83 8.30 -11.22
N LEU A 781 -27.60 8.52 -11.70
CA LEU A 781 -26.36 8.17 -10.99
C LEU A 781 -25.89 9.29 -10.07
N GLY A 782 -26.26 10.55 -10.34
CA GLY A 782 -25.92 11.69 -9.48
C GLY A 782 -24.43 12.03 -9.52
N LEU A 783 -23.78 11.91 -10.68
CA LEU A 783 -22.32 12.06 -10.79
C LEU A 783 -21.83 13.44 -10.28
N PRO A 784 -20.71 13.49 -9.54
CA PRO A 784 -20.15 14.72 -8.98
C PRO A 784 -19.46 15.60 -10.04
N LEU A 785 -19.13 16.84 -9.68
CA LEU A 785 -18.31 17.74 -10.50
C LEU A 785 -16.83 17.58 -10.12
N MET A 786 -16.06 16.86 -10.93
CA MET A 786 -14.66 16.51 -10.66
C MET A 786 -13.63 17.47 -11.29
N ARG A 787 -14.09 18.59 -11.86
CA ARG A 787 -13.20 19.66 -12.33
C ARG A 787 -12.64 20.45 -11.14
N PRO A 788 -11.34 20.81 -11.12
CA PRO A 788 -10.81 21.75 -10.13
C PRO A 788 -11.55 23.10 -10.14
N PRO A 789 -11.54 23.84 -9.01
CA PRO A 789 -11.89 25.26 -8.99
C PRO A 789 -11.14 26.03 -10.10
N PRO A 790 -11.74 27.03 -10.77
CA PRO A 790 -11.12 27.74 -11.89
C PRO A 790 -9.71 28.27 -11.63
N GLU A 791 -9.44 28.72 -10.41
CA GLU A 791 -8.16 29.20 -9.91
C GLU A 791 -7.08 28.11 -9.73
N CYS A 792 -7.47 26.84 -9.76
CA CYS A 792 -6.60 25.67 -9.58
C CYS A 792 -6.38 24.85 -10.87
N ARG A 793 -6.90 25.31 -12.01
CA ARG A 793 -6.77 24.63 -13.31
C ARG A 793 -5.42 24.94 -13.96
N THR A 794 -4.70 23.91 -14.42
CA THR A 794 -3.34 24.08 -14.94
C THR A 794 -3.24 24.85 -16.25
N PHE A 795 -4.29 24.83 -17.08
CA PHE A 795 -4.42 25.59 -18.31
C PHE A 795 -5.91 25.89 -18.57
N ASN A 796 -6.22 27.11 -19.03
CA ASN A 796 -7.60 27.53 -19.32
C ASN A 796 -7.76 27.87 -20.81
N SER A 797 -8.82 27.35 -21.45
CA SER A 797 -9.16 27.61 -22.85
C SER A 797 -10.64 27.96 -22.96
N SER A 798 -10.94 29.11 -23.56
CA SER A 798 -12.33 29.58 -23.76
C SER A 798 -13.06 28.77 -24.83
N SER A 799 -12.35 28.20 -25.81
CA SER A 799 -12.94 27.31 -26.81
C SER A 799 -13.37 25.98 -26.18
N VAL A 800 -12.56 25.43 -25.27
CA VAL A 800 -12.88 24.22 -24.49
C VAL A 800 -14.11 24.43 -23.61
N GLU A 801 -14.19 25.53 -22.87
CA GLU A 801 -15.39 25.86 -22.08
C GLU A 801 -16.64 26.01 -22.97
N THR A 802 -16.49 26.61 -24.17
CA THR A 802 -17.60 26.76 -25.13
C THR A 802 -18.11 25.40 -25.61
N VAL A 803 -17.23 24.44 -25.91
CA VAL A 803 -17.62 23.06 -26.29
C VAL A 803 -18.34 22.34 -25.16
N ILE A 804 -17.85 22.46 -23.92
CA ILE A 804 -18.52 21.89 -22.72
C ILE A 804 -19.94 22.44 -22.61
N ASP A 805 -20.09 23.76 -22.72
CA ASP A 805 -21.37 24.43 -22.53
C ASP A 805 -22.36 24.16 -23.69
N GLN A 806 -21.87 23.92 -24.90
CA GLN A 806 -22.68 23.49 -26.05
C GLN A 806 -23.13 22.03 -25.93
N MET A 807 -22.20 21.11 -25.58
CA MET A 807 -22.49 19.68 -25.42
C MET A 807 -23.49 19.44 -24.28
N LYS A 808 -23.28 20.04 -23.10
CA LYS A 808 -24.19 19.92 -21.95
C LYS A 808 -25.62 20.38 -22.24
N LYS A 809 -25.83 21.32 -23.17
CA LYS A 809 -27.16 21.80 -23.59
C LYS A 809 -27.86 20.86 -24.58
N ARG A 810 -27.13 19.97 -25.25
CA ARG A 810 -27.64 19.05 -26.28
C ARG A 810 -27.85 17.62 -25.76
N LEU A 811 -27.00 17.17 -24.84
CA LEU A 811 -27.01 15.82 -24.26
C LEU A 811 -28.35 15.48 -23.58
N LYS A 812 -28.90 14.31 -23.92
CA LYS A 812 -30.20 13.81 -23.43
C LYS A 812 -30.17 13.40 -21.95
N ASP A 813 -28.99 13.01 -21.48
CA ASP A 813 -28.74 12.40 -20.18
C ASP A 813 -27.84 13.32 -19.33
N PRO A 814 -28.30 13.81 -18.16
CA PRO A 814 -27.50 14.68 -17.30
C PRO A 814 -26.25 14.02 -16.70
N ASP A 815 -26.20 12.70 -16.55
CA ASP A 815 -25.01 11.99 -16.08
C ASP A 815 -23.97 11.92 -17.19
N VAL A 816 -24.36 11.64 -18.43
CA VAL A 816 -23.45 11.72 -19.60
C VAL A 816 -22.98 13.17 -19.80
N GLY A 817 -23.86 14.15 -19.59
CA GLY A 817 -23.51 15.58 -19.58
C GLY A 817 -22.46 15.96 -18.53
N ARG A 818 -22.59 15.43 -17.31
CA ARG A 818 -21.60 15.64 -16.25
C ARG A 818 -20.30 14.89 -16.52
N LEU A 819 -20.37 13.67 -17.02
CA LEU A 819 -19.18 12.87 -17.33
C LEU A 819 -18.36 13.55 -18.42
N PHE A 820 -18.99 14.04 -19.50
CA PHE A 820 -18.32 14.85 -20.52
C PHE A 820 -17.70 16.13 -19.94
N GLU A 821 -18.41 16.84 -19.05
CA GLU A 821 -17.88 18.02 -18.36
C GLU A 821 -16.64 17.72 -17.50
N ASN A 822 -16.61 16.57 -16.82
CA ASN A 822 -15.46 16.17 -16.02
C ASN A 822 -14.28 15.69 -16.88
N THR A 823 -14.54 15.02 -18.01
CA THR A 823 -13.51 14.32 -18.80
C THR A 823 -12.91 15.17 -19.92
N PHE A 824 -13.72 15.91 -20.68
CA PHE A 824 -13.27 16.72 -21.82
C PHE A 824 -12.18 17.77 -21.48
N PRO A 825 -12.22 18.48 -20.34
CA PRO A 825 -11.16 19.42 -19.96
C PRO A 825 -10.04 18.78 -19.12
N ASN A 826 -10.12 17.49 -18.76
CA ASN A 826 -9.33 16.92 -17.65
C ASN A 826 -7.81 17.08 -17.81
N THR A 827 -7.29 16.93 -19.03
CA THR A 827 -5.88 17.18 -19.37
C THR A 827 -5.48 18.63 -19.04
N LEU A 828 -6.19 19.62 -19.58
CA LEU A 828 -5.87 21.04 -19.39
C LEU A 828 -6.11 21.50 -17.95
N ASP A 829 -7.16 20.98 -17.30
CA ASP A 829 -7.48 21.27 -15.91
C ASP A 829 -6.40 20.76 -14.95
N THR A 830 -5.70 19.65 -15.23
CA THR A 830 -4.92 18.91 -14.19
C THR A 830 -3.48 18.52 -14.53
N THR A 831 -3.11 18.37 -15.80
CA THR A 831 -1.85 17.69 -16.20
C THR A 831 -0.74 18.60 -16.74
N VAL A 832 -1.02 19.87 -17.03
CA VAL A 832 -0.03 20.81 -17.60
C VAL A 832 0.88 21.31 -16.48
N LYS A 833 2.00 20.63 -16.23
CA LYS A 833 2.91 20.94 -15.11
C LYS A 833 3.91 22.06 -15.43
N TYR A 834 4.21 22.29 -16.71
CA TYR A 834 5.01 23.43 -17.16
C TYR A 834 4.58 23.85 -18.57
N PHE A 835 4.58 25.16 -18.82
CA PHE A 835 4.37 25.76 -20.14
C PHE A 835 5.12 27.10 -20.23
N SER A 836 6.00 27.22 -21.21
CA SER A 836 6.69 28.47 -21.56
C SER A 836 6.58 28.71 -23.06
N LYS A 837 5.87 29.78 -23.43
CA LYS A 837 5.77 30.27 -24.82
C LYS A 837 7.10 30.75 -25.35
N GLU A 838 7.89 31.41 -24.49
CA GLU A 838 9.18 32.01 -24.84
C GLU A 838 10.23 30.95 -25.18
N ASN A 839 10.26 29.85 -24.41
CA ASN A 839 11.13 28.70 -24.67
C ASN A 839 10.55 27.73 -25.71
N ASN A 840 9.27 27.90 -26.09
CA ASN A 840 8.48 26.92 -26.85
C ASN A 840 8.53 25.51 -26.23
N LEU A 841 8.31 25.41 -24.92
CA LEU A 841 8.34 24.15 -24.16
C LEU A 841 7.08 23.96 -23.32
N ALA A 842 6.54 22.75 -23.33
CA ALA A 842 5.48 22.31 -22.43
C ALA A 842 5.78 20.91 -21.90
N PHE A 843 5.33 20.64 -20.67
CA PHE A 843 5.46 19.34 -20.02
C PHE A 843 4.11 18.91 -19.45
N ILE A 844 3.62 17.75 -19.89
CA ILE A 844 2.29 17.23 -19.58
C ILE A 844 2.43 15.83 -19.00
N ILE A 845 1.86 15.61 -17.81
CA ILE A 845 1.97 14.33 -17.10
C ILE A 845 0.78 13.39 -17.40
N THR A 846 0.97 12.08 -17.24
CA THR A 846 -0.07 11.06 -17.52
C THR A 846 -1.31 11.15 -16.62
N GLY A 847 -1.12 11.62 -15.38
CA GLY A 847 -2.12 11.57 -14.30
C GLY A 847 -2.13 10.20 -13.63
N VAL A 848 -1.65 10.16 -12.38
CA VAL A 848 -1.51 8.94 -11.55
C VAL A 848 -1.73 9.33 -10.09
N SER A 849 -2.24 8.41 -9.26
CA SER A 849 -2.42 8.61 -7.81
C SER A 849 -1.12 8.52 -6.98
N PHE A 850 0.03 8.70 -7.62
CA PHE A 850 1.38 8.76 -7.02
C PHE A 850 2.10 10.00 -7.57
N PRO A 851 3.10 10.56 -6.87
CA PRO A 851 3.76 11.82 -7.24
C PRO A 851 4.74 11.71 -8.43
N LEU A 852 4.37 10.95 -9.47
CA LEU A 852 5.16 10.74 -10.68
C LEU A 852 5.07 11.97 -11.58
N THR A 853 6.14 12.76 -11.64
CA THR A 853 6.20 13.97 -12.48
C THR A 853 6.86 13.63 -13.82
N ALA A 854 6.19 12.81 -14.62
CA ALA A 854 6.71 12.18 -15.84
C ALA A 854 5.74 12.25 -17.02
N GLN A 855 6.29 12.38 -18.24
CA GLN A 855 5.56 12.50 -19.51
C GLN A 855 5.80 11.27 -20.39
N TRP A 856 4.73 10.62 -20.87
CA TRP A 856 4.78 9.56 -21.89
C TRP A 856 4.36 10.11 -23.25
N LEU A 857 5.09 9.77 -24.32
CA LEU A 857 4.79 10.20 -25.69
C LEU A 857 3.44 9.64 -26.22
N ARG A 858 3.08 8.42 -25.78
CA ARG A 858 1.76 7.82 -26.03
C ARG A 858 0.64 8.61 -25.35
N ASP A 859 0.78 8.88 -24.05
CA ASP A 859 -0.28 9.51 -23.26
C ASP A 859 -0.57 10.91 -23.76
N THR A 860 0.43 11.77 -23.97
CA THR A 860 0.24 13.16 -24.44
C THR A 860 -0.47 13.25 -25.79
N ALA A 861 -0.06 12.44 -26.74
CA ALA A 861 -0.65 12.38 -28.08
C ALA A 861 -2.13 11.98 -28.09
N ASN A 862 -2.58 11.25 -27.05
CA ASN A 862 -3.98 10.86 -26.89
C ASN A 862 -4.74 11.76 -25.88
N GLN A 863 -4.07 12.31 -24.88
CA GLN A 863 -4.59 13.32 -23.93
C GLN A 863 -4.97 14.65 -24.60
N LEU A 864 -4.45 14.91 -25.80
CA LEU A 864 -4.70 16.13 -26.59
C LEU A 864 -5.60 15.87 -27.82
N ALA A 865 -5.94 14.61 -28.10
CA ALA A 865 -6.51 14.21 -29.40
C ALA A 865 -7.87 14.87 -29.70
N HIS A 866 -8.73 14.98 -28.70
CA HIS A 866 -10.05 15.61 -28.79
C HIS A 866 -10.01 17.14 -28.89
N TYR A 867 -8.85 17.78 -28.67
CA TYR A 867 -8.67 19.21 -28.88
C TYR A 867 -8.25 19.59 -30.31
N HIS A 868 -7.86 18.62 -31.15
CA HIS A 868 -7.27 18.91 -32.47
C HIS A 868 -8.13 19.83 -33.35
N SER A 869 -9.45 19.68 -33.34
CA SER A 869 -10.39 20.54 -34.09
C SER A 869 -10.46 21.99 -33.58
N LEU A 870 -10.02 22.28 -32.36
CA LEU A 870 -10.02 23.63 -31.77
C LEU A 870 -8.74 24.41 -32.08
N LEU A 871 -7.63 23.75 -32.42
CA LEU A 871 -6.31 24.40 -32.57
C LEU A 871 -6.26 25.46 -33.68
N GLY A 872 -7.11 25.33 -34.71
CA GLY A 872 -7.25 26.36 -35.77
C GLY A 872 -7.98 27.63 -35.32
N GLN A 873 -8.60 27.63 -34.14
CA GLN A 873 -9.40 28.75 -33.60
C GLN A 873 -8.79 29.30 -32.31
N ASP A 874 -8.33 28.40 -31.43
CA ASP A 874 -7.71 28.73 -30.14
C ASP A 874 -6.19 28.74 -30.27
N LYS A 875 -5.64 29.94 -30.52
CA LYS A 875 -4.20 30.15 -30.69
C LYS A 875 -3.39 29.84 -29.42
N GLU A 876 -3.99 29.99 -28.24
CA GLU A 876 -3.31 29.70 -26.97
C GLU A 876 -3.14 28.19 -26.79
N LEU A 877 -4.21 27.43 -27.05
CA LEU A 877 -4.18 25.97 -27.06
C LEU A 877 -3.27 25.42 -28.18
N ALA A 878 -3.27 26.04 -29.36
CA ALA A 878 -2.30 25.70 -30.42
C ALA A 878 -0.84 25.98 -29.99
N THR A 879 -0.57 27.06 -29.27
CA THR A 879 0.78 27.35 -28.75
C THR A 879 1.22 26.33 -27.70
N LEU A 880 0.30 25.85 -26.86
CA LEU A 880 0.57 24.73 -25.94
C LEU A 880 0.96 23.45 -26.69
N VAL A 881 0.15 23.00 -27.67
CA VAL A 881 0.41 21.76 -28.42
C VAL A 881 1.73 21.84 -29.20
N LYS A 882 2.06 22.98 -29.81
CA LYS A 882 3.36 23.21 -30.47
C LYS A 882 4.55 23.09 -29.51
N ALA A 883 4.38 23.60 -28.30
CA ALA A 883 5.39 23.55 -27.25
C ALA A 883 5.57 22.13 -26.66
N VAL A 884 4.54 21.29 -26.70
CA VAL A 884 4.65 19.83 -26.43
C VAL A 884 5.48 19.16 -27.53
N ILE A 885 5.09 19.33 -28.80
CA ILE A 885 5.79 18.73 -29.95
C ILE A 885 7.29 19.07 -29.96
N ASN A 886 7.65 20.33 -29.67
CA ASN A 886 9.07 20.70 -29.58
C ASN A 886 9.80 20.06 -28.39
N ASN A 887 9.14 19.87 -27.24
CA ASN A 887 9.76 19.20 -26.10
C ASN A 887 9.95 17.69 -26.38
N GLU A 888 8.96 17.04 -26.98
CA GLU A 888 9.02 15.63 -27.39
C GLU A 888 10.06 15.39 -28.49
N ALA A 889 10.22 16.33 -29.41
CA ALA A 889 11.27 16.28 -30.42
C ALA A 889 12.68 16.28 -29.78
N ARG A 890 12.91 17.04 -28.70
CA ARG A 890 14.19 17.00 -27.96
C ARG A 890 14.44 15.61 -27.36
N TYR A 891 13.43 15.04 -26.71
CA TYR A 891 13.52 13.72 -26.08
C TYR A 891 13.83 12.61 -27.10
N ILE A 892 13.11 12.59 -28.24
CA ILE A 892 13.30 11.59 -29.31
C ILE A 892 14.64 11.78 -30.03
N ALA A 893 15.12 13.03 -30.19
CA ALA A 893 16.42 13.28 -30.80
C ALA A 893 17.61 12.74 -29.99
N GLU A 894 17.48 12.62 -28.66
CA GLU A 894 18.52 12.11 -27.76
C GLU A 894 18.31 10.61 -27.42
N TYR A 895 17.06 10.19 -27.13
CA TYR A 895 16.71 8.84 -26.68
C TYR A 895 15.49 8.26 -27.43
N PRO A 896 15.59 7.95 -28.73
CA PRO A 896 14.47 7.47 -29.56
C PRO A 896 13.96 6.07 -29.20
N TYR A 897 14.60 5.40 -28.23
CA TYR A 897 14.22 4.09 -27.71
C TYR A 897 13.36 4.14 -26.43
N CYS A 898 13.06 5.33 -25.89
CA CYS A 898 12.35 5.48 -24.61
C CYS A 898 10.97 6.12 -24.80
N GLY A 899 9.94 5.59 -24.13
CA GLY A 899 8.59 6.18 -24.13
C GLY A 899 8.36 7.30 -23.10
N ALA A 900 9.10 7.31 -21.98
CA ALA A 900 8.78 8.13 -20.81
C ALA A 900 9.93 9.02 -20.31
N PHE A 901 9.63 10.29 -20.04
CA PHE A 901 10.62 11.36 -19.83
C PHE A 901 10.38 12.21 -18.57
N GLN A 902 11.48 12.71 -18.03
CA GLN A 902 11.56 13.63 -16.89
C GLN A 902 11.24 15.08 -17.34
N PRO A 903 10.92 16.01 -16.41
CA PRO A 903 10.68 17.40 -16.75
C PRO A 903 11.87 18.04 -17.47
N PRO A 904 11.64 18.91 -18.47
CA PRO A 904 12.73 19.60 -19.15
C PRO A 904 13.45 20.53 -18.15
N PRO A 905 14.80 20.63 -18.17
CA PRO A 905 15.54 21.42 -17.18
C PRO A 905 15.09 22.89 -17.06
N GLU A 906 14.59 23.47 -18.15
CA GLU A 906 14.06 24.84 -18.20
C GLU A 906 12.77 25.03 -17.36
N SER A 907 12.16 23.95 -16.87
CA SER A 907 10.98 23.99 -16.00
C SER A 907 11.31 24.23 -14.52
N GLY A 908 12.54 23.95 -14.09
CA GLY A 908 12.92 23.95 -12.66
C GLY A 908 12.23 22.86 -11.82
N LEU A 909 11.40 22.00 -12.42
CA LEU A 909 10.81 20.84 -11.77
C LEU A 909 11.89 19.76 -11.56
N LYS A 910 11.84 19.06 -10.42
CA LYS A 910 12.79 17.99 -10.11
C LYS A 910 12.42 16.70 -10.86
N PRO A 911 13.39 15.99 -11.47
CA PRO A 911 13.20 14.61 -11.91
C PRO A 911 12.69 13.71 -10.78
N THR A 912 11.83 12.75 -11.12
CA THR A 912 11.26 11.78 -10.17
C THR A 912 11.98 10.44 -10.30
N VAL A 913 12.30 9.78 -9.18
CA VAL A 913 12.85 8.41 -9.21
C VAL A 913 11.75 7.43 -9.58
N ASN A 914 12.03 6.57 -10.56
CA ASN A 914 11.18 5.44 -10.93
C ASN A 914 11.79 4.14 -10.37
N ASP A 915 11.15 3.52 -9.38
CA ASP A 915 11.61 2.26 -8.78
C ASP A 915 11.64 1.09 -9.79
N TRP A 916 10.84 1.14 -10.87
CA TRP A 916 10.84 0.13 -11.94
C TRP A 916 12.03 0.26 -12.90
N ALA A 917 12.64 1.45 -13.00
CA ALA A 917 13.88 1.66 -13.74
C ALA A 917 15.14 1.34 -12.91
N LEU A 918 15.03 1.19 -11.58
CA LEU A 918 16.17 0.84 -10.73
C LEU A 918 16.62 -0.60 -10.98
N GLY A 919 17.93 -0.78 -11.19
CA GLY A 919 18.52 -2.08 -11.50
C GLY A 919 18.26 -2.60 -12.91
N VAL A 920 17.61 -1.81 -13.78
CA VAL A 920 17.43 -2.14 -15.20
C VAL A 920 18.70 -1.79 -15.99
N THR A 921 19.16 -2.75 -16.79
CA THR A 921 20.20 -2.51 -17.80
C THR A 921 19.52 -2.17 -19.13
N VAL A 922 19.85 -0.99 -19.67
CA VAL A 922 19.42 -0.54 -21.00
C VAL A 922 20.66 -0.32 -21.86
N ASN A 923 20.61 -0.80 -23.10
CA ASN A 923 21.59 -0.51 -24.14
C ASN A 923 20.82 0.00 -25.38
N PRO A 924 21.17 1.13 -26.01
CA PRO A 924 22.16 2.11 -25.56
C PRO A 924 21.86 2.67 -24.15
N PRO A 925 22.88 3.04 -23.36
CA PRO A 925 22.69 3.54 -22.00
C PRO A 925 21.97 4.89 -21.99
N VAL A 926 21.17 5.12 -20.95
CA VAL A 926 20.29 6.30 -20.83
C VAL A 926 20.67 7.19 -19.66
N ASN A 927 20.32 8.48 -19.74
CA ASN A 927 20.46 9.43 -18.64
C ASN A 927 19.15 9.53 -17.85
N ASN A 928 19.13 9.00 -16.62
CA ASN A 928 17.95 9.02 -15.74
C ASN A 928 17.52 10.42 -15.25
N GLN A 929 18.29 11.48 -15.57
CA GLN A 929 17.87 12.88 -15.38
C GLN A 929 16.97 13.39 -16.52
N THR A 930 17.04 12.77 -17.70
CA THR A 930 16.20 13.09 -18.87
C THR A 930 15.11 12.03 -19.09
N VAL A 931 15.46 10.75 -18.93
CA VAL A 931 14.57 9.61 -19.12
C VAL A 931 13.97 9.18 -17.78
N PHE A 932 12.65 8.95 -17.74
CA PHE A 932 11.94 8.40 -16.58
C PHE A 932 11.84 6.87 -16.66
N GLU A 933 11.54 6.34 -17.85
CA GLU A 933 11.57 4.91 -18.14
C GLU A 933 11.90 4.68 -19.62
N CYS A 934 12.86 3.79 -19.91
CA CYS A 934 13.26 3.48 -21.28
C CYS A 934 12.74 2.13 -21.77
N LYS A 935 11.43 1.93 -21.69
CA LYS A 935 10.77 0.85 -22.44
C LYS A 935 10.64 1.28 -23.90
N TYR A 936 11.06 0.41 -24.82
CA TYR A 936 10.92 0.66 -26.24
C TYR A 936 9.56 0.17 -26.78
N GLU A 937 8.74 1.15 -27.15
CA GLU A 937 7.33 1.04 -27.52
C GLU A 937 7.13 1.76 -28.86
N LEU A 938 6.72 1.03 -29.89
CA LEU A 938 6.62 1.57 -31.24
C LEU A 938 5.54 2.64 -31.36
N ASP A 939 4.47 2.49 -30.57
CA ASP A 939 3.36 3.44 -30.45
C ASP A 939 3.76 4.79 -29.83
N SER A 940 4.78 4.85 -28.98
CA SER A 940 5.28 6.12 -28.42
C SER A 940 5.83 7.03 -29.53
N LEU A 941 6.56 6.47 -30.51
CA LEU A 941 7.00 7.22 -31.69
C LEU A 941 5.82 7.57 -32.62
N CYS A 942 4.83 6.68 -32.74
CA CYS A 942 3.61 6.96 -33.50
C CYS A 942 2.76 8.07 -32.87
N GLY A 943 2.77 8.21 -31.53
CA GLY A 943 2.11 9.29 -30.79
C GLY A 943 2.65 10.66 -31.18
N PHE A 944 3.97 10.82 -31.19
CA PHE A 944 4.64 12.03 -31.65
C PHE A 944 4.31 12.39 -33.11
N LEU A 945 4.24 11.38 -34.00
CA LEU A 945 3.81 11.58 -35.39
C LEU A 945 2.34 12.00 -35.47
N LYS A 946 1.44 11.32 -34.76
CA LYS A 946 0.00 11.65 -34.63
C LYS A 946 -0.22 13.09 -34.17
N LEU A 947 0.53 13.53 -33.16
CA LEU A 947 0.44 14.87 -32.59
C LEU A 947 0.96 15.92 -33.58
N SER A 948 2.15 15.70 -34.15
CA SER A 948 2.76 16.55 -35.19
C SER A 948 1.84 16.74 -36.40
N ARG A 949 1.32 15.63 -36.94
CA ARG A 949 0.34 15.61 -38.04
C ARG A 949 -0.89 16.42 -37.68
N SER A 950 -1.51 16.14 -36.54
CA SER A 950 -2.81 16.69 -36.20
C SER A 950 -2.73 18.20 -35.93
N TYR A 951 -1.64 18.64 -35.30
CA TYR A 951 -1.30 20.06 -35.18
C TYR A 951 -1.22 20.75 -36.54
N TYR A 952 -0.45 20.22 -37.49
CA TYR A 952 -0.34 20.79 -38.84
C TYR A 952 -1.67 20.75 -39.60
N GLN A 953 -2.40 19.63 -39.51
CA GLN A 953 -3.69 19.46 -40.18
C GLN A 953 -4.72 20.50 -39.72
N ALA A 954 -4.75 20.85 -38.44
CA ALA A 954 -5.67 21.83 -37.87
C ALA A 954 -5.22 23.29 -38.03
N THR A 955 -3.94 23.60 -37.83
CA THR A 955 -3.43 24.99 -37.79
C THR A 955 -2.89 25.51 -39.12
N LYS A 956 -2.38 24.61 -39.97
CA LYS A 956 -1.54 24.90 -41.15
C LYS A 956 -0.24 25.66 -40.84
N ASP A 957 0.17 25.78 -39.58
CA ASP A 957 1.48 26.33 -39.22
C ASP A 957 2.59 25.29 -39.49
N PRO A 958 3.54 25.53 -40.41
CA PRO A 958 4.66 24.61 -40.64
C PRO A 958 5.76 24.71 -39.57
N SER A 959 5.77 25.75 -38.74
CA SER A 959 6.90 26.09 -37.86
C SER A 959 6.95 25.32 -36.53
N PHE A 960 6.23 24.18 -36.44
CA PHE A 960 6.56 23.10 -35.49
C PHE A 960 7.74 22.25 -36.00
N ALA A 961 7.89 22.13 -37.32
CA ALA A 961 8.99 21.41 -37.98
C ALA A 961 10.27 22.25 -37.94
N ASN A 962 10.86 22.34 -36.75
CA ASN A 962 12.14 22.98 -36.47
C ASN A 962 13.28 21.94 -36.45
N ASP A 963 14.50 22.37 -36.10
CA ASP A 963 15.68 21.52 -36.20
C ASP A 963 15.69 20.36 -35.17
N ASN A 964 15.01 20.52 -34.02
CA ASN A 964 14.76 19.42 -33.09
C ASN A 964 13.83 18.36 -33.72
N TRP A 965 12.79 18.82 -34.42
CA TRP A 965 11.81 17.95 -35.09
C TRP A 965 12.43 17.19 -36.27
N ASP A 966 13.22 17.86 -37.11
CA ASP A 966 14.00 17.20 -38.18
C ASP A 966 14.97 16.15 -37.60
N ALA A 967 15.61 16.42 -36.45
CA ALA A 967 16.46 15.46 -35.76
C ALA A 967 15.66 14.27 -35.18
N ALA A 968 14.51 14.51 -34.56
CA ALA A 968 13.62 13.48 -34.03
C ALA A 968 13.11 12.54 -35.15
N ILE A 969 12.67 13.09 -36.27
CA ILE A 969 12.26 12.32 -37.45
C ILE A 969 13.43 11.48 -38.00
N SER A 970 14.63 12.05 -38.06
CA SER A 970 15.83 11.31 -38.47
C SER A 970 16.15 10.13 -37.54
N GLN A 971 15.94 10.28 -36.23
CA GLN A 971 16.10 9.19 -35.27
C GLN A 971 14.98 8.13 -35.37
N ILE A 972 13.73 8.54 -35.63
CA ILE A 972 12.59 7.62 -35.82
C ILE A 972 12.87 6.68 -37.00
N PHE A 973 13.31 7.20 -38.15
CA PHE A 973 13.62 6.37 -39.32
C PHE A 973 14.80 5.41 -39.06
N ARG A 974 15.84 5.86 -38.32
CA ARG A 974 16.92 4.97 -37.89
C ARG A 974 16.40 3.83 -37.00
N VAL A 975 15.59 4.13 -36.00
CA VAL A 975 15.05 3.10 -35.09
C VAL A 975 14.09 2.16 -35.80
N MET A 976 13.29 2.64 -36.77
CA MET A 976 12.48 1.77 -37.65
C MET A 976 13.35 0.78 -38.43
N GLU A 977 14.43 1.26 -39.07
CA GLU A 977 15.36 0.41 -39.82
C GLU A 977 16.04 -0.62 -38.89
N GLU A 978 16.62 -0.18 -37.77
CA GLU A 978 17.27 -1.02 -36.75
C GLU A 978 16.32 -2.10 -36.20
N GLN A 979 15.05 -1.77 -35.96
CA GLN A 979 14.09 -2.68 -35.33
C GLN A 979 13.28 -3.52 -36.32
N SER A 980 13.34 -3.22 -37.62
CA SER A 980 12.81 -4.10 -38.69
C SER A 980 13.68 -5.34 -38.96
N GLN A 981 14.97 -5.31 -38.58
CA GLN A 981 15.90 -6.41 -38.82
C GLN A 981 15.48 -7.70 -38.11
N GLY A 982 15.84 -8.84 -38.70
CA GLY A 982 15.77 -10.13 -38.01
C GLY A 982 16.79 -10.23 -36.88
N THR A 983 16.67 -11.25 -36.02
CA THR A 983 17.64 -11.52 -34.94
C THR A 983 18.99 -12.03 -35.46
N PHE A 984 19.05 -12.50 -36.70
CA PHE A 984 20.25 -13.05 -37.32
C PHE A 984 20.49 -12.45 -38.71
N ASP A 985 21.76 -12.24 -39.07
CA ASP A 985 22.17 -11.97 -40.46
C ASP A 985 22.33 -13.27 -41.28
N GLU A 986 22.77 -13.15 -42.55
CA GLU A 986 22.96 -14.30 -43.46
C GLU A 986 24.05 -15.29 -42.97
N ASP A 987 24.98 -14.83 -42.14
CA ASP A 987 26.07 -15.62 -41.54
C ASP A 987 25.72 -16.15 -40.12
N PHE A 988 24.47 -15.96 -39.66
CA PHE A 988 23.97 -16.29 -38.32
C PHE A 988 24.62 -15.52 -37.14
N ASN A 989 25.20 -14.33 -37.38
CA ASN A 989 25.57 -13.42 -36.30
C ASN A 989 24.31 -12.78 -35.69
N VAL A 990 24.31 -12.55 -34.37
CA VAL A 990 23.16 -11.95 -33.67
C VAL A 990 23.12 -10.44 -33.90
N ILE A 991 22.05 -9.94 -34.53
CA ILE A 991 21.76 -8.52 -34.69
C ILE A 991 21.06 -8.00 -33.43
N SER A 992 21.56 -6.91 -32.86
CA SER A 992 21.07 -6.34 -31.60
C SER A 992 21.43 -4.85 -31.49
N TYR A 993 20.45 -3.96 -31.71
CA TYR A 993 20.62 -2.50 -31.61
C TYR A 993 20.13 -1.91 -30.28
N TYR A 994 19.21 -2.60 -29.60
CA TYR A 994 18.67 -2.22 -28.30
C TYR A 994 18.52 -3.45 -27.42
N ASN A 995 18.77 -3.29 -26.12
CA ASN A 995 18.58 -4.32 -25.11
C ASN A 995 17.96 -3.71 -23.86
N TRP A 996 17.02 -4.42 -23.23
CA TRP A 996 16.41 -4.02 -21.97
C TRP A 996 16.23 -5.25 -21.07
N THR A 997 16.69 -5.18 -19.82
CA THR A 997 16.46 -6.25 -18.83
C THR A 997 16.58 -5.75 -17.40
N GLY A 998 15.70 -6.20 -16.51
CA GLY A 998 15.96 -6.14 -15.08
C GLY A 998 17.18 -6.98 -14.68
N GLY A 999 17.93 -6.51 -13.69
CA GLY A 999 18.99 -7.25 -13.00
C GLY A 999 18.56 -7.75 -11.62
N ASN A 1000 19.48 -8.38 -10.88
CA ASN A 1000 19.21 -8.89 -9.54
C ASN A 1000 18.70 -7.79 -8.59
N GLY A 1001 17.46 -7.92 -8.10
CA GLY A 1001 16.84 -6.97 -7.18
C GLY A 1001 16.10 -5.80 -7.85
N ALA A 1002 16.04 -5.73 -9.18
CA ALA A 1002 15.12 -4.83 -9.88
C ALA A 1002 13.66 -5.24 -9.67
N LEU A 1003 12.72 -4.29 -9.73
CA LEU A 1003 11.29 -4.60 -9.81
C LEU A 1003 10.90 -5.11 -11.21
N SER A 1004 11.51 -4.51 -12.23
CA SER A 1004 11.37 -4.94 -13.63
C SER A 1004 11.92 -6.35 -13.87
N PRO A 1005 11.26 -7.19 -14.68
CA PRO A 1005 11.66 -8.57 -14.92
C PRO A 1005 12.98 -8.69 -15.71
N GLN A 1006 13.68 -9.80 -15.51
CA GLN A 1006 14.77 -10.20 -16.38
C GLN A 1006 14.22 -10.66 -17.74
N VAL A 1007 14.81 -10.19 -18.84
CA VAL A 1007 14.37 -10.49 -20.20
C VAL A 1007 15.29 -11.53 -20.88
N PRO A 1008 14.74 -12.53 -21.60
CA PRO A 1008 15.51 -13.52 -22.34
C PRO A 1008 16.53 -12.95 -23.33
N ASN A 1009 17.45 -13.81 -23.77
CA ASN A 1009 18.40 -13.52 -24.84
C ASN A 1009 19.22 -12.23 -24.61
N ARG A 1010 19.62 -11.97 -23.35
CA ARG A 1010 20.35 -10.78 -22.90
C ARG A 1010 19.58 -9.46 -23.12
N GLY A 1011 18.25 -9.49 -22.95
CA GLY A 1011 17.42 -8.30 -23.10
C GLY A 1011 16.93 -8.01 -24.52
N ASN A 1012 16.98 -9.00 -25.42
CA ASN A 1012 16.47 -8.89 -26.80
C ASN A 1012 15.03 -9.45 -26.98
N GLY A 1013 14.48 -10.12 -25.96
CA GLY A 1013 13.22 -10.86 -26.08
C GLY A 1013 13.35 -12.13 -26.92
N GLU A 1014 12.25 -12.62 -27.49
CA GLU A 1014 12.23 -13.80 -28.36
C GLU A 1014 12.78 -13.52 -29.77
N PRO A 1015 13.46 -14.49 -30.43
CA PRO A 1015 14.00 -14.30 -31.77
C PRO A 1015 12.92 -13.98 -32.83
N LYS A 1016 13.22 -13.00 -33.69
CA LYS A 1016 12.36 -12.53 -34.79
C LYS A 1016 12.99 -12.80 -36.16
N GLY A 1017 12.17 -13.17 -37.13
CA GLY A 1017 12.53 -13.18 -38.56
C GLY A 1017 12.31 -11.81 -39.20
N TYR A 1018 12.89 -11.56 -40.37
CA TYR A 1018 12.55 -10.37 -41.15
C TYR A 1018 11.14 -10.49 -41.75
N THR A 1019 10.33 -9.43 -41.65
CA THR A 1019 8.94 -9.40 -42.17
C THR A 1019 8.60 -8.12 -42.95
N GLY A 1020 9.39 -7.06 -42.85
CA GLY A 1020 9.01 -5.71 -43.29
C GLY A 1020 8.13 -4.93 -42.29
N MET A 1021 7.74 -5.54 -41.16
CA MET A 1021 7.25 -4.80 -39.99
C MET A 1021 8.41 -4.31 -39.12
N VAL A 1022 8.14 -3.34 -38.24
CA VAL A 1022 9.07 -2.85 -37.22
C VAL A 1022 8.78 -3.57 -35.89
N GLY A 1023 9.80 -4.13 -35.25
CA GLY A 1023 9.66 -4.78 -33.95
C GLY A 1023 9.52 -3.80 -32.79
N THR A 1024 8.99 -4.27 -31.65
CA THR A 1024 8.88 -3.52 -30.40
C THR A 1024 9.15 -4.43 -29.20
N HIS A 1025 9.70 -3.87 -28.11
CA HIS A 1025 10.02 -4.65 -26.90
C HIS A 1025 8.88 -4.62 -25.87
N HIS A 1026 8.09 -3.56 -25.86
CA HIS A 1026 6.95 -3.39 -24.95
C HIS A 1026 5.69 -2.97 -25.72
N ARG A 1027 4.55 -3.17 -25.07
CA ARG A 1027 3.20 -2.86 -25.55
C ARG A 1027 2.77 -1.45 -25.13
N PRO A 1028 1.67 -0.92 -25.68
CA PRO A 1028 1.00 0.29 -25.18
C PRO A 1028 0.51 0.20 -23.71
N SER A 1029 0.63 -0.96 -23.06
CA SER A 1029 0.38 -1.21 -21.63
C SER A 1029 1.63 -1.13 -20.74
N ASP A 1030 2.78 -0.76 -21.31
CA ASP A 1030 4.10 -0.78 -20.67
C ASP A 1030 4.57 -2.21 -20.26
N ASP A 1031 3.87 -3.28 -20.71
CA ASP A 1031 4.26 -4.69 -20.57
C ASP A 1031 5.21 -5.16 -21.68
N LEU A 1032 5.99 -6.21 -21.43
CA LEU A 1032 6.82 -6.86 -22.46
C LEU A 1032 5.97 -7.50 -23.57
N SER A 1033 6.41 -7.35 -24.82
CA SER A 1033 5.87 -8.12 -25.95
C SER A 1033 6.24 -9.61 -25.83
N THR A 1034 5.36 -10.51 -26.26
CA THR A 1034 5.64 -11.95 -26.32
C THR A 1034 6.32 -12.30 -27.64
N TYR A 1035 5.90 -11.67 -28.73
CA TYR A 1035 6.68 -11.61 -29.97
C TYR A 1035 6.81 -10.17 -30.48
N ALA A 1036 7.97 -9.84 -31.06
CA ALA A 1036 8.35 -8.46 -31.32
C ALA A 1036 7.47 -7.69 -32.32
N PHE A 1037 6.83 -8.33 -33.31
CA PHE A 1037 5.98 -7.61 -34.26
C PHE A 1037 4.56 -7.48 -33.73
N LEU A 1038 4.30 -6.38 -33.01
CA LEU A 1038 2.99 -5.99 -32.54
C LEU A 1038 2.14 -5.43 -33.70
N THR A 1039 1.11 -6.17 -34.10
CA THR A 1039 0.23 -5.84 -35.24
C THR A 1039 -0.40 -4.45 -35.16
N PRO A 1040 -1.09 -4.06 -34.06
CA PRO A 1040 -1.79 -2.77 -34.03
C PRO A 1040 -0.86 -1.56 -33.97
N ALA A 1041 0.34 -1.68 -33.37
CA ALA A 1041 1.34 -0.62 -33.39
C ALA A 1041 1.94 -0.42 -34.79
N ASN A 1042 2.23 -1.51 -35.52
CA ASN A 1042 2.63 -1.43 -36.93
C ASN A 1042 1.52 -0.85 -37.82
N ALA A 1043 0.26 -1.19 -37.54
CA ALA A 1043 -0.88 -0.60 -38.22
C ALA A 1043 -0.94 0.92 -38.02
N MET A 1044 -0.79 1.40 -36.79
CA MET A 1044 -0.71 2.83 -36.46
C MET A 1044 0.46 3.51 -37.18
N LEU A 1045 1.66 2.93 -37.10
CA LEU A 1045 2.86 3.44 -37.77
C LEU A 1045 2.63 3.64 -39.27
N SER A 1046 2.01 2.66 -39.94
CA SER A 1046 1.77 2.74 -41.37
C SER A 1046 0.86 3.90 -41.79
N VAL A 1047 -0.14 4.26 -40.95
CA VAL A 1047 -1.06 5.37 -41.22
C VAL A 1047 -0.38 6.71 -40.96
N GLU A 1048 0.32 6.82 -39.83
CA GLU A 1048 1.01 8.05 -39.46
C GLU A 1048 2.19 8.37 -40.40
N LEU A 1049 2.88 7.36 -40.95
CA LEU A 1049 3.88 7.55 -42.01
C LEU A 1049 3.28 8.05 -43.34
N ALA A 1050 2.13 7.52 -43.78
CA ALA A 1050 1.45 8.02 -44.98
C ALA A 1050 1.08 9.50 -44.82
N HIS A 1051 0.54 9.86 -43.66
CA HIS A 1051 0.19 11.25 -43.37
C HIS A 1051 1.40 12.17 -43.15
N LEU A 1052 2.52 11.65 -42.63
CA LEU A 1052 3.79 12.38 -42.53
C LEU A 1052 4.26 12.79 -43.93
N ALA A 1053 4.21 11.89 -44.91
CA ALA A 1053 4.56 12.19 -46.29
C ALA A 1053 3.68 13.29 -46.90
N ASP A 1054 2.36 13.19 -46.72
CA ASP A 1054 1.41 14.18 -47.23
C ASP A 1054 1.57 15.55 -46.55
N ALA A 1055 1.93 15.58 -45.26
CA ALA A 1055 2.28 16.80 -44.55
C ALA A 1055 3.60 17.40 -45.06
N LEU A 1056 4.65 16.60 -45.21
CA LEU A 1056 5.96 17.05 -45.71
C LEU A 1056 5.88 17.60 -47.15
N ASP A 1057 5.14 16.93 -48.04
CA ASP A 1057 4.89 17.42 -49.40
C ASP A 1057 4.04 18.71 -49.40
N SER A 1058 3.07 18.84 -48.49
CA SER A 1058 2.26 20.07 -48.33
C SER A 1058 3.07 21.26 -47.78
N ILE A 1059 4.08 20.99 -46.96
CA ILE A 1059 5.02 21.99 -46.42
C ILE A 1059 6.14 22.32 -47.43
N GLY A 1060 6.52 21.35 -48.27
CA GLY A 1060 7.65 21.45 -49.20
C GLY A 1060 9.02 21.21 -48.54
N ARG A 1061 9.08 20.45 -47.43
CA ARG A 1061 10.33 20.13 -46.68
C ARG A 1061 10.61 18.61 -46.73
N LEU A 1062 11.87 18.21 -46.56
CA LEU A 1062 12.31 16.81 -46.42
C LEU A 1062 11.74 15.83 -47.46
N LYS A 1063 11.80 16.15 -48.76
CA LYS A 1063 11.18 15.32 -49.82
C LYS A 1063 11.66 13.87 -49.83
N ASN A 1064 12.95 13.63 -49.55
CA ASN A 1064 13.50 12.29 -49.38
C ASN A 1064 12.84 11.50 -48.24
N VAL A 1065 12.53 12.15 -47.11
CA VAL A 1065 11.82 11.52 -45.98
C VAL A 1065 10.35 11.29 -46.33
N SER A 1066 9.70 12.23 -47.03
CA SER A 1066 8.35 12.08 -47.55
C SER A 1066 8.19 10.85 -48.45
N ASP A 1067 9.12 10.66 -49.40
CA ASP A 1067 9.07 9.51 -50.30
C ASP A 1067 9.38 8.19 -49.55
N SER A 1068 10.38 8.19 -48.66
CA SER A 1068 10.69 7.05 -47.79
C SER A 1068 9.52 6.66 -46.88
N ALA A 1069 8.78 7.64 -46.36
CA ALA A 1069 7.63 7.41 -45.48
C ALA A 1069 6.48 6.70 -46.23
N ARG A 1070 6.29 6.96 -47.53
CA ARG A 1070 5.29 6.24 -48.34
C ARG A 1070 5.72 4.80 -48.65
N GLU A 1071 7.01 4.59 -48.91
CA GLU A 1071 7.57 3.25 -49.14
C GLU A 1071 7.42 2.37 -47.88
N TRP A 1072 7.89 2.85 -46.73
CA TRP A 1072 7.69 2.19 -45.44
C TRP A 1072 6.22 1.98 -45.08
N SER A 1073 5.35 2.97 -45.35
CA SER A 1073 3.90 2.85 -45.13
C SER A 1073 3.31 1.68 -45.93
N SER A 1074 3.60 1.58 -47.24
CA SER A 1074 3.10 0.47 -48.07
C SER A 1074 3.67 -0.87 -47.60
N GLN A 1075 4.99 -0.94 -47.39
CA GLN A 1075 5.69 -2.14 -46.95
C GLN A 1075 5.13 -2.71 -45.64
N ILE A 1076 4.92 -1.86 -44.63
CA ILE A 1076 4.38 -2.28 -43.32
C ILE A 1076 2.93 -2.75 -43.48
N ARG A 1077 2.11 -2.11 -44.32
CA ARG A 1077 0.72 -2.56 -44.58
C ARG A 1077 0.69 -3.94 -45.22
N ASP A 1078 1.49 -4.15 -46.27
CA ASP A 1078 1.56 -5.44 -46.95
C ASP A 1078 2.12 -6.54 -46.03
N ALA A 1079 3.13 -6.21 -45.21
CA ALA A 1079 3.70 -7.11 -44.21
C ALA A 1079 2.68 -7.52 -43.13
N ILE A 1080 1.84 -6.59 -42.65
CA ILE A 1080 0.75 -6.91 -41.71
C ILE A 1080 -0.20 -7.95 -42.33
N TRP A 1081 -0.70 -7.72 -43.55
CA TRP A 1081 -1.61 -8.66 -44.21
C TRP A 1081 -0.97 -10.03 -44.48
N ASN A 1082 0.33 -10.07 -44.81
CA ASN A 1082 1.05 -11.31 -45.12
C ASN A 1082 1.46 -12.14 -43.90
N HIS A 1083 1.76 -11.51 -42.75
CA HIS A 1083 2.39 -12.20 -41.60
C HIS A 1083 1.51 -12.26 -40.33
N THR A 1084 0.46 -11.46 -40.22
CA THR A 1084 -0.36 -11.37 -39.00
C THR A 1084 -1.76 -11.98 -39.16
N VAL A 1085 -2.26 -12.17 -40.38
CA VAL A 1085 -3.60 -12.73 -40.61
C VAL A 1085 -3.56 -14.26 -40.67
N SER A 1086 -4.43 -14.93 -39.91
CA SER A 1086 -4.60 -16.38 -39.89
C SER A 1086 -6.07 -16.75 -39.64
N ASP A 1087 -6.60 -17.76 -40.33
CA ASP A 1087 -8.05 -18.07 -40.42
C ASP A 1087 -8.98 -16.87 -40.79
N GLY A 1088 -8.41 -15.76 -41.23
CA GLY A 1088 -9.10 -14.49 -41.46
C GLY A 1088 -9.39 -13.70 -40.17
N VAL A 1089 -8.58 -13.85 -39.13
CA VAL A 1089 -8.44 -12.90 -38.01
C VAL A 1089 -7.00 -12.39 -37.94
N PHE A 1090 -6.79 -11.20 -37.38
CA PHE A 1090 -5.45 -10.71 -37.05
C PHE A 1090 -4.95 -11.37 -35.76
N ALA A 1091 -3.68 -11.77 -35.75
CA ALA A 1091 -2.91 -12.00 -34.53
C ALA A 1091 -2.51 -10.65 -33.91
N TYR A 1092 -2.39 -10.61 -32.58
CA TYR A 1092 -1.94 -9.44 -31.84
C TYR A 1092 -0.43 -9.23 -32.01
N GLU A 1093 0.33 -10.32 -31.89
CA GLU A 1093 1.79 -10.35 -32.07
C GLU A 1093 2.23 -11.53 -32.93
N THR A 1094 3.32 -11.37 -33.67
CA THR A 1094 4.01 -12.43 -34.43
C THR A 1094 5.52 -12.29 -34.33
N ASN A 1095 6.26 -13.41 -34.42
CA ASN A 1095 7.73 -13.37 -34.52
C ASN A 1095 8.24 -13.41 -35.97
N GLY A 1096 7.35 -13.48 -36.96
CA GLY A 1096 7.73 -13.62 -38.38
C GLY A 1096 8.25 -15.00 -38.79
N LEU A 1097 8.46 -15.91 -37.82
CA LEU A 1097 8.95 -17.29 -38.03
C LEU A 1097 7.79 -18.31 -37.98
N GLY A 1098 6.55 -17.83 -37.99
CA GLY A 1098 5.32 -18.65 -37.97
C GLY A 1098 4.61 -18.74 -36.61
N SER A 1099 5.19 -18.19 -35.54
CA SER A 1099 4.51 -18.11 -34.23
C SER A 1099 3.64 -16.86 -34.16
N GLN A 1100 2.38 -17.02 -33.76
CA GLN A 1100 1.37 -15.94 -33.66
C GLN A 1100 0.65 -16.02 -32.32
N TYR A 1101 0.39 -14.87 -31.70
CA TYR A 1101 -0.38 -14.77 -30.45
C TYR A 1101 -1.78 -14.20 -30.74
N LEU A 1102 -2.82 -15.01 -30.50
CA LEU A 1102 -4.22 -14.61 -30.67
C LEU A 1102 -4.79 -14.09 -29.33
N MET A 1103 -4.78 -12.78 -29.17
CA MET A 1103 -5.33 -12.03 -28.03
C MET A 1103 -5.80 -10.64 -28.50
N ASP A 1104 -6.20 -9.78 -27.57
CA ASP A 1104 -6.07 -8.32 -27.72
C ASP A 1104 -5.93 -7.68 -26.34
N ASP A 1105 -5.32 -6.51 -26.31
CA ASP A 1105 -5.16 -5.67 -25.12
C ASP A 1105 -6.12 -4.46 -25.14
N ALA A 1106 -6.31 -3.79 -24.01
CA ALA A 1106 -7.19 -2.61 -23.93
C ALA A 1106 -6.52 -1.30 -24.36
N ASN A 1107 -5.19 -1.22 -24.33
CA ASN A 1107 -4.47 0.02 -24.58
C ASN A 1107 -4.36 0.29 -26.09
N VAL A 1108 -4.59 1.54 -26.48
CA VAL A 1108 -4.53 1.95 -27.89
C VAL A 1108 -3.09 2.30 -28.24
N PRO A 1109 -2.49 1.74 -29.30
CA PRO A 1109 -3.10 0.90 -30.35
C PRO A 1109 -3.33 -0.59 -29.99
N SER A 1110 -4.60 -1.01 -30.05
CA SER A 1110 -5.11 -2.39 -29.94
C SER A 1110 -5.74 -2.88 -31.26
N LEU A 1111 -5.98 -4.18 -31.43
CA LEU A 1111 -6.67 -4.71 -32.62
C LEU A 1111 -8.11 -4.19 -32.73
N LEU A 1112 -8.82 -4.05 -31.60
CA LEU A 1112 -10.14 -3.37 -31.57
C LEU A 1112 -10.07 -1.95 -32.12
N SER A 1113 -8.96 -1.23 -31.90
CA SER A 1113 -8.79 0.17 -32.31
C SER A 1113 -8.43 0.38 -33.79
N LEU A 1114 -8.16 -0.65 -34.58
CA LEU A 1114 -7.74 -0.52 -35.99
C LEU A 1114 -8.58 0.44 -36.87
N PRO A 1115 -9.92 0.57 -36.71
CA PRO A 1115 -10.71 1.57 -37.43
C PRO A 1115 -10.56 3.00 -36.88
N TYR A 1116 -10.34 3.17 -35.57
CA TYR A 1116 -10.03 4.47 -34.94
C TYR A 1116 -8.66 4.98 -35.41
N LEU A 1117 -7.68 4.08 -35.54
CA LEU A 1117 -6.35 4.36 -36.09
C LEU A 1117 -6.38 4.66 -37.60
N GLY A 1118 -7.52 4.54 -38.28
CA GLY A 1118 -7.64 4.73 -39.73
C GLY A 1118 -7.00 3.64 -40.60
N PHE A 1119 -6.56 2.52 -40.01
CA PHE A 1119 -5.84 1.48 -40.74
C PHE A 1119 -6.74 0.74 -41.75
N LEU A 1120 -7.99 0.47 -41.36
CA LEU A 1120 -9.01 -0.23 -42.15
C LEU A 1120 -10.41 0.31 -41.82
N ASN A 1121 -11.42 -0.08 -42.62
CA ASN A 1121 -12.81 0.22 -42.29
C ASN A 1121 -13.35 -0.80 -41.28
N LYS A 1122 -14.14 -0.36 -40.30
CA LYS A 1122 -14.87 -1.24 -39.35
C LYS A 1122 -15.82 -2.26 -40.02
N THR A 1123 -16.15 -2.10 -41.29
CA THR A 1123 -16.88 -3.09 -42.10
C THR A 1123 -15.99 -4.15 -42.76
N ASP A 1124 -14.67 -4.10 -42.58
CA ASP A 1124 -13.75 -5.09 -43.14
C ASP A 1124 -14.02 -6.51 -42.59
N PRO A 1125 -14.15 -7.54 -43.44
CA PRO A 1125 -14.48 -8.90 -42.99
C PRO A 1125 -13.45 -9.53 -42.04
N THR A 1126 -12.19 -9.13 -42.13
CA THR A 1126 -11.10 -9.58 -41.24
C THR A 1126 -11.22 -8.89 -39.90
N TYR A 1127 -11.45 -7.57 -39.89
CA TYR A 1127 -11.70 -6.82 -38.66
C TYR A 1127 -12.93 -7.32 -37.91
N VAL A 1128 -14.07 -7.53 -38.59
CA VAL A 1128 -15.31 -8.01 -37.94
C VAL A 1128 -15.09 -9.37 -37.27
N LYS A 1129 -14.49 -10.34 -37.98
CA LYS A 1129 -14.11 -11.63 -37.39
C LYS A 1129 -13.14 -11.49 -36.21
N THR A 1130 -12.20 -10.54 -36.30
CA THR A 1130 -11.20 -10.27 -35.27
C THR A 1130 -11.87 -9.71 -34.01
N LYS A 1131 -12.76 -8.72 -34.16
CA LYS A 1131 -13.60 -8.17 -33.09
C LYS A 1131 -14.47 -9.26 -32.44
N ASP A 1132 -15.13 -10.11 -33.23
CA ASP A 1132 -15.94 -11.23 -32.74
C ASP A 1132 -15.10 -12.26 -31.94
N MET A 1133 -13.86 -12.50 -32.36
CA MET A 1133 -12.91 -13.37 -31.67
C MET A 1133 -12.46 -12.76 -30.34
N ILE A 1134 -12.09 -11.47 -30.36
CA ILE A 1134 -11.56 -10.71 -29.21
C ILE A 1134 -12.62 -10.49 -28.13
N LEU A 1135 -13.86 -10.18 -28.52
CA LEU A 1135 -14.98 -9.97 -27.58
C LEU A 1135 -15.64 -11.31 -27.15
N SER A 1136 -14.82 -12.36 -27.06
CA SER A 1136 -15.22 -13.71 -26.69
C SER A 1136 -14.15 -14.40 -25.83
N ARG A 1137 -14.50 -15.54 -25.22
CA ARG A 1137 -13.56 -16.40 -24.46
C ARG A 1137 -12.39 -16.99 -25.28
N ARG A 1138 -12.22 -16.62 -26.56
CA ARG A 1138 -11.02 -16.93 -27.35
C ARG A 1138 -9.85 -15.99 -27.04
N ASN A 1139 -10.12 -14.73 -26.67
CA ASN A 1139 -9.10 -13.88 -26.07
C ASN A 1139 -8.94 -14.27 -24.59
N PRO A 1140 -7.74 -14.67 -24.10
CA PRO A 1140 -7.54 -14.98 -22.69
C PRO A 1140 -7.83 -13.79 -21.77
N TYR A 1141 -7.69 -12.56 -22.28
CA TYR A 1141 -7.98 -11.32 -21.56
C TYR A 1141 -9.44 -10.84 -21.73
N TYR A 1142 -10.36 -11.62 -22.30
CA TYR A 1142 -11.77 -11.22 -22.34
C TYR A 1142 -12.52 -11.60 -21.06
N ALA A 1143 -12.66 -10.63 -20.14
CA ALA A 1143 -13.49 -10.78 -18.96
C ALA A 1143 -14.97 -10.40 -19.23
N LYS A 1144 -15.90 -11.09 -18.55
CA LYS A 1144 -17.33 -10.75 -18.58
C LYS A 1144 -18.04 -11.15 -17.28
N GLY A 1145 -18.24 -10.16 -16.41
CA GLY A 1145 -19.13 -10.27 -15.25
C GLY A 1145 -20.29 -9.30 -15.38
N LYS A 1146 -20.50 -8.48 -14.34
CA LYS A 1146 -21.47 -7.38 -14.35
C LYS A 1146 -20.87 -6.07 -14.91
N THR A 1147 -19.53 -5.97 -15.00
CA THR A 1147 -18.80 -4.68 -15.07
C THR A 1147 -17.35 -4.79 -15.69
N GLY A 1148 -17.15 -4.76 -17.04
CA GLY A 1148 -15.82 -4.51 -17.73
C GLY A 1148 -14.95 -5.69 -18.32
N PRO A 1149 -14.03 -5.46 -19.31
CA PRO A 1149 -12.79 -6.27 -19.70
C PRO A 1149 -11.41 -5.49 -19.92
N HIS A 1150 -10.16 -5.74 -19.45
CA HIS A 1150 -9.39 -6.63 -18.48
C HIS A 1150 -7.97 -6.04 -18.08
N VAL A 1151 -7.66 -5.65 -16.82
CA VAL A 1151 -6.25 -5.43 -16.30
C VAL A 1151 -5.68 -6.73 -15.75
N ASP A 1152 -6.24 -7.22 -14.63
CA ASP A 1152 -6.10 -8.61 -14.24
C ASP A 1152 -7.36 -9.39 -14.61
N THR A 1153 -7.36 -10.70 -14.35
CA THR A 1153 -8.46 -11.64 -14.68
C THR A 1153 -9.85 -11.19 -14.22
N VAL A 1154 -9.93 -10.24 -13.27
CA VAL A 1154 -11.15 -9.70 -12.70
C VAL A 1154 -11.19 -8.16 -12.56
N HIS A 1155 -10.27 -7.37 -13.13
CA HIS A 1155 -10.23 -5.88 -12.98
C HIS A 1155 -10.46 -5.04 -14.26
N PRO A 1156 -11.73 -4.74 -14.64
CA PRO A 1156 -12.08 -4.08 -15.90
C PRO A 1156 -11.58 -2.75 -16.49
N TRP A 1157 -10.69 -2.71 -17.51
CA TRP A 1157 -10.53 -1.51 -18.37
C TRP A 1157 -11.86 -1.00 -18.98
N PRO A 1158 -12.10 0.32 -19.00
CA PRO A 1158 -13.11 0.96 -19.83
C PRO A 1158 -12.67 1.21 -21.28
N MET A 1159 -11.36 1.36 -21.55
CA MET A 1159 -10.85 1.79 -22.87
C MET A 1159 -11.14 0.80 -24.02
N SER A 1160 -11.13 -0.50 -23.74
CA SER A 1160 -11.53 -1.55 -24.68
C SER A 1160 -12.96 -1.36 -25.20
N LEU A 1161 -13.87 -0.88 -24.35
CA LEU A 1161 -15.27 -0.57 -24.71
C LEU A 1161 -15.35 0.67 -25.61
N ILE A 1162 -14.49 1.66 -25.39
CA ILE A 1162 -14.40 2.87 -26.21
C ILE A 1162 -13.92 2.50 -27.64
N SER A 1163 -12.87 1.69 -27.77
CA SER A 1163 -12.42 1.18 -29.07
C SER A 1163 -13.50 0.34 -29.77
N ALA A 1164 -14.27 -0.47 -29.03
CA ALA A 1164 -15.38 -1.24 -29.60
C ALA A 1164 -16.55 -0.36 -30.12
N ILE A 1165 -16.79 0.83 -29.54
CA ILE A 1165 -17.77 1.83 -30.02
C ILE A 1165 -17.32 2.49 -31.33
N TYR A 1166 -16.04 2.85 -31.46
CA TYR A 1166 -15.47 3.29 -32.74
C TYR A 1166 -15.59 2.19 -33.80
N GLY A 1167 -15.31 0.95 -33.40
CA GLY A 1167 -15.46 -0.29 -34.17
C GLY A 1167 -16.90 -0.76 -34.41
N SER A 1168 -17.92 0.09 -34.25
CA SER A 1168 -19.32 -0.29 -34.50
C SER A 1168 -20.12 0.78 -35.25
N ASP A 1169 -21.18 0.33 -35.91
CA ASP A 1169 -22.32 1.14 -36.36
C ASP A 1169 -23.69 0.59 -35.91
N ASP A 1170 -23.73 -0.48 -35.11
CA ASP A 1170 -24.99 -0.91 -34.48
C ASP A 1170 -25.31 0.01 -33.30
N ASN A 1171 -26.42 0.72 -33.41
CA ASN A 1171 -26.93 1.63 -32.39
C ASN A 1171 -27.12 0.92 -31.02
N ASN A 1172 -27.55 -0.34 -31.01
CA ASN A 1172 -27.82 -1.09 -29.78
C ASN A 1172 -26.52 -1.51 -29.10
N GLU A 1173 -25.50 -1.90 -29.87
CA GLU A 1173 -24.17 -2.20 -29.35
C GLU A 1173 -23.54 -0.93 -28.76
N ILE A 1174 -23.59 0.18 -29.50
CA ILE A 1174 -23.04 1.48 -29.06
C ILE A 1174 -23.70 1.95 -27.77
N GLU A 1175 -25.04 1.93 -27.67
CA GLU A 1175 -25.75 2.39 -26.47
C GLU A 1175 -25.47 1.45 -25.27
N ALA A 1176 -25.39 0.13 -25.48
CA ALA A 1176 -25.03 -0.82 -24.43
C ALA A 1176 -23.59 -0.65 -23.93
N LEU A 1177 -22.62 -0.43 -24.83
CA LEU A 1177 -21.22 -0.17 -24.47
C LEU A 1177 -21.07 1.18 -23.75
N LEU A 1178 -21.70 2.25 -24.26
CA LEU A 1178 -21.68 3.57 -23.66
C LEU A 1178 -22.23 3.54 -22.22
N TYR A 1179 -23.41 2.96 -22.01
CA TYR A 1179 -23.97 2.84 -20.67
C TYR A 1179 -23.23 1.82 -19.80
N THR A 1180 -22.48 0.87 -20.37
CA THR A 1180 -21.55 0.05 -19.58
C THR A 1180 -20.43 0.91 -19.00
N ILE A 1181 -19.88 1.87 -19.75
CA ILE A 1181 -18.86 2.82 -19.23
C ILE A 1181 -19.48 3.76 -18.18
N VAL A 1182 -20.59 4.43 -18.51
CA VAL A 1182 -21.22 5.46 -17.66
C VAL A 1182 -21.63 4.92 -16.28
N ASN A 1183 -22.14 3.69 -16.20
CA ASN A 1183 -22.50 3.03 -14.93
C ASN A 1183 -21.30 2.55 -14.10
N ASN A 1184 -20.06 2.63 -14.62
CA ASN A 1184 -18.85 2.03 -14.03
C ASN A 1184 -17.74 3.05 -13.73
N THR A 1185 -18.15 4.20 -13.19
CA THR A 1185 -17.25 5.30 -12.75
C THR A 1185 -17.07 5.32 -11.22
N ALA A 1186 -17.39 4.22 -10.52
CA ALA A 1186 -17.52 4.09 -9.06
C ALA A 1186 -18.34 5.19 -8.33
N GLY A 1187 -19.13 5.99 -9.05
CA GLY A 1187 -19.79 7.18 -8.50
C GLY A 1187 -18.89 8.42 -8.40
N LEU A 1188 -17.64 8.34 -8.88
CA LEU A 1188 -16.73 9.48 -9.03
C LEU A 1188 -16.99 10.26 -10.33
N GLY A 1189 -17.59 9.69 -11.36
CA GLY A 1189 -17.82 10.42 -12.62
C GLY A 1189 -16.52 10.83 -13.34
N LEU A 1190 -15.48 9.99 -13.24
CA LEU A 1190 -14.27 10.00 -14.06
C LEU A 1190 -14.12 8.61 -14.71
N ILE A 1191 -13.26 8.49 -15.73
CA ILE A 1191 -12.92 7.21 -16.35
C ILE A 1191 -11.66 6.67 -15.66
N HIS A 1192 -11.81 5.49 -15.07
CA HIS A 1192 -10.72 4.77 -14.42
C HIS A 1192 -9.84 4.05 -15.44
N GLU A 1193 -8.64 3.66 -15.02
CA GLU A 1193 -7.83 2.70 -15.77
C GLU A 1193 -8.54 1.34 -15.79
N SER A 1194 -9.04 0.85 -14.64
CA SER A 1194 -9.74 -0.43 -14.55
C SER A 1194 -10.80 -0.50 -13.44
N GLN A 1195 -11.73 -1.45 -13.49
CA GLN A 1195 -12.94 -1.53 -12.65
C GLN A 1195 -13.51 -2.96 -12.57
N ASN A 1196 -13.45 -3.59 -11.40
CA ASN A 1196 -13.72 -5.03 -11.17
C ASN A 1196 -15.06 -5.58 -11.71
N VAL A 1197 -15.04 -6.77 -12.35
CA VAL A 1197 -16.23 -7.47 -12.95
C VAL A 1197 -17.31 -7.90 -11.98
N HIS A 1198 -17.03 -7.84 -10.68
CA HIS A 1198 -17.95 -8.22 -9.62
C HIS A 1198 -18.23 -7.06 -8.66
N ASN A 1199 -17.40 -6.01 -8.67
CA ASN A 1199 -17.49 -4.87 -7.76
C ASN A 1199 -17.18 -3.53 -8.48
N GLY A 1200 -18.22 -2.80 -8.86
CA GLY A 1200 -18.12 -1.45 -9.46
C GLY A 1200 -17.59 -0.35 -8.52
N SER A 1201 -17.01 -0.69 -7.37
CA SER A 1201 -16.30 0.21 -6.45
C SER A 1201 -14.84 -0.19 -6.22
N ASP A 1202 -14.32 -1.17 -6.97
CA ASP A 1202 -12.95 -1.68 -6.89
C ASP A 1202 -12.25 -1.44 -8.22
N TYR A 1203 -11.32 -0.48 -8.26
CA TYR A 1203 -10.80 0.14 -9.49
C TYR A 1203 -9.36 0.63 -9.34
N THR A 1204 -8.64 0.75 -10.45
CA THR A 1204 -7.30 1.37 -10.50
C THR A 1204 -7.36 2.77 -11.12
N ARG A 1205 -6.49 3.67 -10.61
CA ARG A 1205 -6.33 5.08 -11.02
C ARG A 1205 -7.63 5.90 -11.12
N PRO A 1206 -8.11 6.51 -10.01
CA PRO A 1206 -9.17 7.54 -10.06
C PRO A 1206 -8.80 8.76 -10.93
N TRP A 1207 -7.50 9.02 -11.14
CA TRP A 1207 -7.00 10.01 -12.10
C TRP A 1207 -6.22 9.30 -13.20
N PHE A 1208 -6.75 9.39 -14.43
CA PHE A 1208 -6.07 8.93 -15.64
C PHE A 1208 -6.55 9.80 -16.82
N ALA A 1209 -5.76 10.83 -17.16
CA ALA A 1209 -6.23 11.86 -18.09
C ALA A 1209 -6.36 11.36 -19.54
N TRP A 1210 -5.60 10.34 -19.95
CA TRP A 1210 -5.76 9.70 -21.27
C TRP A 1210 -7.14 9.01 -21.40
N ALA A 1211 -7.54 8.16 -20.46
CA ALA A 1211 -8.85 7.50 -20.52
C ALA A 1211 -10.03 8.49 -20.49
N ASN A 1212 -9.91 9.57 -19.70
CA ASN A 1212 -10.84 10.70 -19.71
C ASN A 1212 -10.92 11.35 -21.11
N SER A 1213 -9.77 11.65 -21.71
CA SER A 1213 -9.68 12.25 -23.06
C SER A 1213 -10.28 11.36 -24.14
N TYR A 1214 -9.96 10.05 -24.13
CA TYR A 1214 -10.45 9.10 -25.13
C TYR A 1214 -11.96 8.88 -25.05
N PHE A 1215 -12.54 8.92 -23.84
CA PHE A 1215 -14.01 8.92 -23.67
C PHE A 1215 -14.66 10.20 -24.22
N ALA A 1216 -14.03 11.36 -24.00
CA ALA A 1216 -14.51 12.63 -24.52
C ALA A 1216 -14.40 12.70 -26.06
N GLU A 1217 -13.33 12.16 -26.64
CA GLU A 1217 -13.15 12.00 -28.10
C GLU A 1217 -14.26 11.14 -28.72
N MET A 1218 -14.60 10.02 -28.07
CA MET A 1218 -15.67 9.11 -28.51
C MET A 1218 -17.06 9.74 -28.42
N LEU A 1219 -17.35 10.50 -27.35
CA LEU A 1219 -18.61 11.24 -27.28
C LEU A 1219 -18.74 12.29 -28.40
N LEU A 1220 -17.63 12.84 -28.90
CA LEU A 1220 -17.65 13.76 -30.04
C LEU A 1220 -17.81 13.04 -31.40
N ASP A 1221 -17.25 11.85 -31.59
CA ASP A 1221 -17.58 10.98 -32.74
C ASP A 1221 -19.07 10.64 -32.76
N LEU A 1222 -19.64 10.23 -31.61
CA LEU A 1222 -21.08 9.97 -31.51
C LEU A 1222 -21.91 11.23 -31.73
N ALA A 1223 -21.49 12.38 -31.21
CA ALA A 1223 -22.15 13.67 -31.46
C ALA A 1223 -22.17 14.06 -32.95
N GLN A 1224 -21.15 13.68 -33.71
CA GLN A 1224 -21.06 13.95 -35.14
C GLN A 1224 -21.79 12.90 -36.01
N ARG A 1225 -21.55 11.60 -35.81
CA ARG A 1225 -22.05 10.53 -36.71
C ARG A 1225 -23.31 9.81 -36.22
N LYS A 1226 -23.61 9.83 -34.91
CA LYS A 1226 -24.78 9.20 -34.28
C LYS A 1226 -25.51 10.14 -33.29
N PRO A 1227 -25.77 11.44 -33.61
CA PRO A 1227 -26.28 12.43 -32.66
C PRO A 1227 -27.53 11.97 -31.90
N SER A 1228 -28.47 11.30 -32.59
CA SER A 1228 -29.71 10.78 -32.00
C SER A 1228 -29.54 9.68 -30.93
N LEU A 1229 -28.32 9.14 -30.74
CA LEU A 1229 -28.04 8.24 -29.60
C LEU A 1229 -27.79 9.02 -28.30
N ILE A 1230 -27.27 10.25 -28.36
CA ILE A 1230 -26.83 10.98 -27.17
C ILE A 1230 -27.52 12.35 -26.99
N PHE A 1231 -28.15 12.90 -28.04
CA PHE A 1231 -28.82 14.20 -28.02
C PHE A 1231 -30.35 14.08 -28.10
N ASN A 1232 -31.03 15.14 -27.66
CA ASN A 1232 -32.47 15.33 -27.88
C ASN A 1232 -32.82 15.74 -29.33
N SER A 1233 -31.84 16.20 -30.12
CA SER A 1233 -31.98 16.54 -31.54
C SER A 1233 -31.17 15.56 -32.41
N PRO A 1234 -31.66 15.13 -33.59
CA PRO A 1234 -30.90 14.32 -34.54
C PRO A 1234 -29.84 15.14 -35.31
N GLU A 1235 -29.69 16.43 -35.05
CA GLU A 1235 -28.67 17.29 -35.67
C GLU A 1235 -27.26 16.92 -35.20
N PRO A 1236 -26.31 16.67 -36.11
CA PRO A 1236 -24.90 16.52 -35.78
C PRO A 1236 -24.34 17.72 -35.02
N TYR A 1237 -23.39 17.47 -34.12
CA TYR A 1237 -22.48 18.50 -33.62
C TYR A 1237 -21.13 18.34 -34.31
N ILE A 1238 -20.53 19.45 -34.75
CA ILE A 1238 -19.17 19.46 -35.27
C ILE A 1238 -18.41 20.56 -34.53
N VAL A 1239 -17.40 20.15 -33.76
CA VAL A 1239 -16.56 21.04 -32.96
C VAL A 1239 -15.98 22.15 -33.85
N GLY A 1240 -16.19 23.40 -33.45
CA GLY A 1240 -15.72 24.57 -34.19
C GLY A 1240 -16.51 24.95 -35.44
N LYS A 1241 -17.65 24.31 -35.75
CA LYS A 1241 -18.60 24.81 -36.78
C LYS A 1241 -19.82 25.51 -36.21
N ASP A 1242 -20.27 25.10 -35.03
CA ASP A 1242 -21.44 25.66 -34.35
C ASP A 1242 -21.03 26.84 -33.43
N ALA A 1243 -20.13 27.72 -33.88
CA ALA A 1243 -19.49 28.80 -33.11
C ALA A 1243 -19.77 30.19 -33.70
#